data_AF-A0A1Y4TYC1-F1
#
_entry.id   AF-A0A1Y4TYC1-F1
#
_cell.length_a   1.000
_cell.length_b   1.000
_cell.length_c   1.000
_cell.angle_alpha   90.00
_cell.angle_beta   90.00
_cell.angle_gamma   90.00
#
_symmetry.space_group_name_H-M   'P 1'
#
loop_
_entity.id
_entity.type
_entity.pdbx_description
1 polymer ?
#
loop_
_entity_poly.entity_id
_entity_poly.type
_entity_poly.pdbx_seq_one_letter_code
_entity_poly.pdbx_strand_id
1 'polypeptide(L)'
;MAKIGEYRLRIYDLLYEKPICEYAETRGNKKQSNVLILGTGWTGNEAFKAAFWAGQALDTELNITVASQNAAAYKEQVLSAKAGAYMPALKLYAEQKHYANLCFVDIDVEEGVDAAGLAPLDFAANRYNYVIISLGDAEYNWLAASELITQISEAQAESAEQQHGVLVNIFNEFSDSISTDEQEMLMDEGRDNGIEVHFFGNESVIGTELDQIARNINFSYSMKYDQRINKQDADNQFEESRIAEFVESPKDYEVGDISVIANFIGAKYAADSSFASAVHIPVKLAMCRKADKKKDPVDTLKEAIRKKNKLYWSLVALEHRRWNAYTVTRGFRAPTPEEEETLLYQNGNTHQDKQRLLHMCLCDCGTKASLTNDFDHQYDLWIRKKCPVNDPSELDRASLRAHQLTKKLSSQVDIEAVLHHVAGSSPEYSNLRRAISKLANDDDNSLVLYQKSLDVAMEYALSISSEEADRLTEVDQMLSTIKIRNARMDFFSLDEQLVEMLPFALWYGKKYGTVITLSDGMTTSTYDVIIPTLFCAQNAIFIGKAVNSRKYQKAIAKYFESRGKNTMPEFITLSSMDVESIFACLEEQLIKYGHHDIVINCVPNRGYDAALAIGRLMEKYPGNINAVQYLQNKGIVSFSTDKNVGVGLDNRNFSLAEYIQLMGGRIANEYAGLYDSSEYESIMALFKKYCEPTHLKCANGKASGSFNTWAAVTKFFSQSAKDTNYGDGIKQELEGDELHYTGSFPEAIFRNSMIGNVLEQLQTYHIIRDYERNIAGNIIAVDFVYINPEIGDLLRRFELGQVTEEDQYKSLKFIPMNGGLKVSSRLVQQAPIISPGETEAHRKVKMAFLQDLQQRRYIENLQINSDDDTVSFAFRDTATMRLMKTQGLIFELIVYYLMRESGKYDDVETGVKIAWDSEDIPQEQQLIEMLDRKGPSCFGYSEYVKARSNQTDHHW
;
A
#
# COMPACT_ATOMS: atom_id res chain seq x y z
N MET A 1 -33.69 -16.60 24.74
CA MET A 1 -32.60 -15.88 24.05
C MET A 1 -31.37 -15.97 24.92
N ALA A 2 -30.63 -17.07 24.77
CA ALA A 2 -29.31 -17.16 25.34
C ALA A 2 -28.35 -16.25 24.56
N LYS A 3 -27.32 -15.72 25.23
CA LYS A 3 -26.29 -14.84 24.64
C LYS A 3 -25.25 -15.66 23.85
N ILE A 4 -25.71 -16.52 22.94
CA ILE A 4 -24.93 -17.68 22.48
C ILE A 4 -23.58 -17.30 21.82
N GLY A 5 -23.53 -16.22 21.04
CA GLY A 5 -22.26 -15.77 20.47
C GLY A 5 -21.38 -14.96 21.43
N GLU A 6 -21.88 -14.52 22.58
CA GLU A 6 -21.00 -14.03 23.67
C GLU A 6 -20.17 -15.20 24.23
N TYR A 7 -20.73 -16.41 24.40
CA TYR A 7 -19.97 -17.60 24.81
C TYR A 7 -18.77 -17.86 23.90
N ARG A 8 -18.96 -17.75 22.58
CA ARG A 8 -17.88 -17.95 21.60
C ARG A 8 -16.72 -16.99 21.85
N LEU A 9 -17.03 -15.72 22.10
CA LEU A 9 -16.04 -14.69 22.38
C LEU A 9 -15.34 -14.90 23.74
N ARG A 10 -15.99 -15.51 24.75
CA ARG A 10 -15.32 -15.92 26.02
C ARG A 10 -14.24 -16.97 25.83
N ILE A 11 -14.50 -17.95 24.97
CA ILE A 11 -13.51 -18.98 24.61
C ILE A 11 -12.33 -18.33 23.88
N TYR A 12 -12.57 -17.25 23.12
CA TYR A 12 -11.53 -16.54 22.39
C TYR A 12 -10.69 -15.65 23.32
N ASP A 13 -11.29 -14.90 24.26
CA ASP A 13 -10.56 -14.20 25.33
C ASP A 13 -9.71 -15.21 26.14
N LEU A 14 -10.32 -16.33 26.59
CA LEU A 14 -9.62 -17.40 27.32
C LEU A 14 -8.39 -17.93 26.56
N LEU A 15 -8.53 -18.26 25.28
CA LEU A 15 -7.43 -18.81 24.48
C LEU A 15 -6.37 -17.75 24.11
N TYR A 16 -6.69 -16.46 24.21
CA TYR A 16 -5.75 -15.35 24.06
C TYR A 16 -4.94 -15.12 25.35
N GLU A 17 -5.61 -15.08 26.51
CA GLU A 17 -4.97 -14.83 27.81
C GLU A 17 -4.27 -16.07 28.38
N LYS A 18 -4.81 -17.25 28.13
CA LYS A 18 -4.30 -18.57 28.54
C LYS A 18 -4.06 -19.45 27.31
N PRO A 19 -3.04 -19.18 26.49
CA PRO A 19 -2.83 -19.92 25.24
C PRO A 19 -2.31 -21.35 25.49
N ILE A 20 -2.96 -22.34 24.87
CA ILE A 20 -2.66 -23.79 24.96
C ILE A 20 -1.15 -24.10 24.79
N CYS A 21 -0.44 -23.32 23.98
CA CYS A 21 0.98 -23.55 23.70
C CYS A 21 1.93 -23.36 24.89
N GLU A 22 1.50 -22.68 25.96
CA GLU A 22 2.32 -22.44 27.16
C GLU A 22 2.27 -23.62 28.14
N TYR A 23 1.11 -24.27 28.31
CA TYR A 23 0.90 -25.47 29.16
C TYR A 23 1.39 -26.78 28.52
N ALA A 24 1.72 -26.74 27.23
CA ALA A 24 2.19 -27.89 26.48
C ALA A 24 3.52 -28.48 27.03
N GLU A 25 3.52 -29.79 27.28
CA GLU A 25 4.61 -30.57 27.89
C GLU A 25 5.67 -31.04 26.89
N THR A 26 6.80 -31.58 27.39
CA THR A 26 7.82 -32.25 26.58
C THR A 26 7.98 -33.71 27.00
N ARG A 27 7.53 -34.65 26.16
CA ARG A 27 7.63 -36.09 26.38
C ARG A 27 8.77 -36.66 25.55
N GLY A 28 9.92 -36.88 26.20
CA GLY A 28 11.17 -37.26 25.52
C GLY A 28 11.62 -36.18 24.53
N ASN A 29 11.59 -36.49 23.23
CA ASN A 29 11.99 -35.56 22.15
C ASN A 29 10.81 -34.84 21.46
N LYS A 30 9.55 -35.03 21.91
CA LYS A 30 8.36 -34.38 21.36
C LYS A 30 7.79 -33.34 22.33
N LYS A 31 7.37 -32.18 21.85
CA LYS A 31 6.44 -31.30 22.59
C LYS A 31 5.00 -31.72 22.29
N GLN A 32 4.13 -31.77 23.30
CA GLN A 32 2.71 -32.18 23.16
C GLN A 32 1.79 -31.23 23.92
N SER A 33 0.60 -30.93 23.38
CA SER A 33 -0.49 -30.24 24.08
C SER A 33 -1.60 -31.25 24.32
N ASN A 34 -2.01 -31.47 25.57
CA ASN A 34 -2.99 -32.49 25.94
C ASN A 34 -4.27 -31.81 26.43
N VAL A 35 -5.16 -31.50 25.50
CA VAL A 35 -6.40 -30.76 25.75
C VAL A 35 -7.53 -31.72 26.13
N LEU A 36 -8.23 -31.45 27.22
CA LEU A 36 -9.48 -32.11 27.61
C LEU A 36 -10.64 -31.11 27.55
N ILE A 37 -11.76 -31.52 26.96
CA ILE A 37 -12.97 -30.71 26.85
C ILE A 37 -14.12 -31.55 27.40
N LEU A 38 -14.67 -31.12 28.54
CA LEU A 38 -15.79 -31.75 29.23
C LEU A 38 -17.10 -31.07 28.78
N GLY A 39 -17.96 -31.84 28.12
CA GLY A 39 -19.24 -31.39 27.55
C GLY A 39 -19.21 -31.12 26.03
N THR A 40 -20.36 -31.34 25.38
CA THR A 40 -20.57 -31.18 23.92
C THR A 40 -21.62 -30.11 23.58
N GLY A 41 -22.12 -29.38 24.58
CA GLY A 41 -23.03 -28.25 24.42
C GLY A 41 -22.39 -27.03 23.74
N TRP A 42 -23.08 -25.89 23.74
CA TRP A 42 -22.69 -24.64 23.08
C TRP A 42 -21.20 -24.29 23.25
N THR A 43 -20.77 -24.15 24.51
CA THR A 43 -19.41 -23.75 24.88
C THR A 43 -18.41 -24.86 24.57
N GLY A 44 -18.71 -26.14 24.90
CA GLY A 44 -17.83 -27.28 24.60
C GLY A 44 -17.56 -27.48 23.10
N ASN A 45 -18.56 -27.23 22.25
CA ASN A 45 -18.43 -27.32 20.79
C ASN A 45 -17.52 -26.22 20.22
N GLU A 46 -17.73 -24.96 20.60
CA GLU A 46 -16.83 -23.89 20.17
C GLU A 46 -15.44 -24.05 20.82
N ALA A 47 -15.33 -24.57 22.05
CA ALA A 47 -14.05 -24.89 22.68
C ALA A 47 -13.28 -25.95 21.87
N PHE A 48 -13.96 -26.98 21.36
CA PHE A 48 -13.36 -27.98 20.46
C PHE A 48 -12.87 -27.36 19.15
N LYS A 49 -13.71 -26.57 18.49
CA LYS A 49 -13.33 -25.84 17.26
C LYS A 49 -12.14 -24.91 17.50
N ALA A 50 -12.21 -24.13 18.57
CA ALA A 50 -11.22 -23.13 18.93
C ALA A 50 -9.88 -23.77 19.32
N ALA A 51 -9.88 -24.81 20.16
CA ALA A 51 -8.66 -25.56 20.47
C ALA A 51 -8.02 -26.17 19.22
N PHE A 52 -8.81 -26.67 18.26
CA PHE A 52 -8.29 -27.26 17.02
C PHE A 52 -7.51 -26.26 16.15
N TRP A 53 -7.89 -24.98 16.08
CA TRP A 53 -7.16 -23.97 15.31
C TRP A 53 -6.20 -23.09 16.14
N ALA A 54 -6.51 -22.81 17.41
CA ALA A 54 -5.66 -22.03 18.31
C ALA A 54 -4.48 -22.85 18.88
N GLY A 55 -4.64 -24.17 19.03
CA GLY A 55 -3.58 -25.06 19.48
C GLY A 55 -2.53 -25.42 18.42
N GLN A 56 -2.64 -24.89 17.20
CA GLN A 56 -1.72 -25.22 16.11
C GLN A 56 -0.33 -24.60 16.34
N ALA A 57 0.71 -25.44 16.43
CA ALA A 57 2.11 -24.97 16.46
C ALA A 57 3.02 -25.94 15.69
N LEU A 58 4.06 -25.42 15.03
CA LEU A 58 4.90 -26.21 14.12
C LEU A 58 5.81 -27.24 14.81
N ASP A 59 6.02 -27.13 16.12
CA ASP A 59 6.92 -27.99 16.90
C ASP A 59 6.20 -28.75 18.04
N THR A 60 4.87 -28.73 18.06
CA THR A 60 4.04 -29.29 19.14
C THR A 60 2.92 -30.16 18.57
N GLU A 61 2.79 -31.38 19.08
CA GLU A 61 1.73 -32.32 18.72
C GLU A 61 0.46 -32.01 19.53
N LEU A 62 -0.63 -31.64 18.85
CA LEU A 62 -1.90 -31.30 19.48
C LEU A 62 -2.76 -32.56 19.66
N ASN A 63 -3.09 -32.89 20.91
CA ASN A 63 -4.01 -33.95 21.28
C ASN A 63 -5.26 -33.29 21.89
N ILE A 64 -6.46 -33.67 21.42
CA ILE A 64 -7.74 -33.17 21.95
C ILE A 64 -8.63 -34.35 22.28
N THR A 65 -9.05 -34.45 23.54
CA THR A 65 -10.09 -35.37 24.02
C THR A 65 -11.37 -34.59 24.30
N VAL A 66 -12.47 -34.98 23.65
CA VAL A 66 -13.83 -34.49 23.97
C VAL A 66 -14.56 -35.57 24.76
N ALA A 67 -15.09 -35.22 25.93
CA ALA A 67 -15.72 -36.15 26.84
C ALA A 67 -17.12 -35.67 27.28
N SER A 68 -18.14 -36.50 27.05
CA SER A 68 -19.55 -36.24 27.40
C SER A 68 -20.39 -37.53 27.19
N GLN A 69 -21.58 -37.62 27.78
CA GLN A 69 -22.56 -38.72 27.58
C GLN A 69 -22.81 -39.11 26.10
N ASN A 70 -22.65 -38.16 25.17
CA ASN A 70 -22.93 -38.36 23.74
C ASN A 70 -21.69 -38.25 22.83
N ALA A 71 -20.47 -38.35 23.38
CA ALA A 71 -19.24 -38.09 22.65
C ALA A 71 -19.06 -38.99 21.41
N ALA A 72 -19.49 -40.24 21.44
CA ALA A 72 -19.51 -41.12 20.26
C ALA A 72 -20.47 -40.64 19.16
N ALA A 73 -21.66 -40.13 19.52
CA ALA A 73 -22.61 -39.56 18.58
C ALA A 73 -22.09 -38.21 18.02
N TYR A 74 -21.45 -37.39 18.85
CA TYR A 74 -20.79 -36.15 18.44
C TYR A 74 -19.67 -36.44 17.42
N LYS A 75 -18.81 -37.42 17.72
CA LYS A 75 -17.74 -37.93 16.83
C LYS A 75 -18.26 -38.33 15.44
N GLU A 76 -19.37 -39.09 15.37
CA GLU A 76 -19.94 -39.50 14.09
C GLU A 76 -20.36 -38.31 13.21
N GLN A 77 -20.80 -37.20 13.83
CA GLN A 77 -21.22 -36.00 13.10
C GLN A 77 -20.04 -35.12 12.68
N VAL A 78 -19.10 -34.82 13.58
CA VAL A 78 -17.96 -33.94 13.26
C VAL A 78 -16.92 -34.59 12.35
N LEU A 79 -16.75 -35.93 12.41
CA LEU A 79 -15.85 -36.68 11.52
C LEU A 79 -16.57 -37.29 10.29
N SER A 80 -17.83 -36.90 10.04
CA SER A 80 -18.56 -37.34 8.84
C SER A 80 -17.96 -36.75 7.57
N ALA A 81 -17.70 -37.62 6.58
CA ALA A 81 -17.35 -37.23 5.21
C ALA A 81 -18.49 -37.50 4.20
N LYS A 82 -19.73 -37.68 4.70
CA LYS A 82 -20.93 -37.91 3.88
C LYS A 82 -21.43 -36.60 3.27
N ALA A 83 -22.23 -36.68 2.21
CA ALA A 83 -22.96 -35.51 1.70
C ALA A 83 -23.85 -34.92 2.80
N GLY A 84 -23.79 -33.59 2.98
CA GLY A 84 -24.50 -32.90 4.07
C GLY A 84 -23.79 -32.95 5.44
N ALA A 85 -22.55 -33.47 5.52
CA ALA A 85 -21.76 -33.39 6.75
C ALA A 85 -21.39 -31.95 7.12
N TYR A 86 -21.27 -31.69 8.42
CA TYR A 86 -20.96 -30.36 8.97
C TYR A 86 -19.51 -29.93 8.75
N MET A 87 -18.53 -30.82 8.98
CA MET A 87 -17.10 -30.51 8.83
C MET A 87 -16.40 -31.54 7.92
N PRO A 88 -16.76 -31.62 6.63
CA PRO A 88 -16.38 -32.72 5.74
C PRO A 88 -14.87 -32.89 5.53
N ALA A 89 -14.07 -31.84 5.81
CA ALA A 89 -12.61 -31.89 5.73
C ALA A 89 -11.91 -32.18 7.07
N LEU A 90 -12.60 -32.15 8.23
CA LEU A 90 -11.97 -32.25 9.55
C LEU A 90 -11.21 -33.58 9.72
N LYS A 91 -11.83 -34.70 9.31
CA LYS A 91 -11.21 -36.02 9.37
C LYS A 91 -9.92 -36.11 8.52
N LEU A 92 -9.92 -35.54 7.32
CA LEU A 92 -8.74 -35.49 6.45
C LEU A 92 -7.60 -34.72 7.12
N TYR A 93 -7.91 -33.55 7.68
CA TYR A 93 -6.92 -32.68 8.30
C TYR A 93 -6.35 -33.25 9.61
N ALA A 94 -7.19 -33.85 10.45
CA ALA A 94 -6.77 -34.55 11.66
C ALA A 94 -5.92 -35.79 11.34
N GLU A 95 -6.47 -36.77 10.61
CA GLU A 95 -5.87 -38.10 10.46
C GLU A 95 -4.71 -38.15 9.46
N GLN A 96 -4.77 -37.39 8.35
CA GLN A 96 -3.82 -37.52 7.24
C GLN A 96 -2.86 -36.33 7.12
N LYS A 97 -3.31 -35.11 7.45
CA LYS A 97 -2.42 -33.93 7.52
C LYS A 97 -1.87 -33.67 8.93
N HIS A 98 -2.23 -34.50 9.90
CA HIS A 98 -1.76 -34.46 11.29
C HIS A 98 -1.93 -33.07 11.93
N TYR A 99 -3.15 -32.53 11.86
CA TYR A 99 -3.50 -31.25 12.50
C TYR A 99 -3.76 -31.42 14.01
N ALA A 100 -4.43 -32.49 14.41
CA ALA A 100 -4.57 -32.90 15.80
C ALA A 100 -4.87 -34.41 15.89
N ASN A 101 -4.43 -35.06 16.97
CA ASN A 101 -4.93 -36.37 17.36
C ASN A 101 -6.25 -36.16 18.12
N LEU A 102 -7.35 -36.75 17.64
CA LEU A 102 -8.69 -36.53 18.20
C LEU A 102 -9.23 -37.78 18.91
N CYS A 103 -9.50 -37.65 20.19
CA CYS A 103 -10.16 -38.65 21.02
C CYS A 103 -11.58 -38.18 21.42
N PHE A 104 -12.48 -39.14 21.57
CA PHE A 104 -13.87 -38.91 21.99
C PHE A 104 -14.23 -40.03 22.95
N VAL A 105 -14.66 -39.68 24.16
CA VAL A 105 -14.88 -40.63 25.27
C VAL A 105 -16.26 -40.40 25.86
N ASP A 106 -17.11 -41.43 25.84
CA ASP A 106 -18.39 -41.38 26.54
C ASP A 106 -18.12 -41.49 28.05
N ILE A 107 -18.65 -40.54 28.83
CA ILE A 107 -18.55 -40.49 30.30
C ILE A 107 -19.95 -40.35 30.90
N ASP A 108 -20.15 -40.87 32.10
CA ASP A 108 -21.39 -40.67 32.85
C ASP A 108 -21.32 -39.36 33.63
N VAL A 109 -22.38 -38.56 33.52
CA VAL A 109 -22.57 -37.29 34.23
C VAL A 109 -24.06 -37.05 34.58
N GLU A 110 -24.94 -38.07 34.53
CA GLU A 110 -26.41 -37.87 34.66
C GLU A 110 -26.86 -37.34 36.04
N GLU A 111 -26.16 -37.69 37.13
CA GLU A 111 -26.48 -37.24 38.50
C GLU A 111 -25.41 -36.29 39.07
N GLY A 112 -24.60 -35.66 38.21
CA GLY A 112 -23.36 -34.97 38.56
C GLY A 112 -22.12 -35.80 38.19
N VAL A 113 -20.93 -35.24 38.44
CA VAL A 113 -19.65 -35.86 38.03
C VAL A 113 -18.89 -36.36 39.26
N ASP A 114 -18.54 -37.66 39.25
CA ASP A 114 -17.75 -38.30 40.30
C ASP A 114 -16.54 -39.07 39.72
N ALA A 115 -15.71 -39.63 40.60
CA ALA A 115 -14.56 -40.47 40.26
C ALA A 115 -14.90 -41.64 39.30
N ALA A 116 -16.11 -42.21 39.36
CA ALA A 116 -16.52 -43.31 38.49
C ALA A 116 -16.91 -42.81 37.09
N GLY A 117 -17.59 -41.67 36.99
CA GLY A 117 -17.91 -40.99 35.73
C GLY A 117 -16.66 -40.56 34.95
N LEU A 118 -15.61 -40.10 35.64
CA LEU A 118 -14.35 -39.66 35.01
C LEU A 118 -13.31 -40.77 34.80
N ALA A 119 -13.46 -41.94 35.40
CA ALA A 119 -12.55 -43.08 35.25
C ALA A 119 -12.17 -43.46 33.79
N PRO A 120 -13.04 -43.32 32.76
CA PRO A 120 -12.68 -43.57 31.36
C PRO A 120 -11.59 -42.66 30.77
N LEU A 121 -11.21 -41.57 31.44
CA LEU A 121 -10.31 -40.55 30.90
C LEU A 121 -8.81 -40.82 31.09
N ASP A 122 -8.43 -41.75 31.99
CA ASP A 122 -7.04 -42.17 32.28
C ASP A 122 -6.05 -41.00 32.35
N PHE A 123 -6.12 -40.24 33.45
CA PHE A 123 -5.29 -39.05 33.70
C PHE A 123 -3.79 -39.37 33.70
N ALA A 124 -3.40 -40.55 34.18
CA ALA A 124 -2.00 -41.00 34.24
C ALA A 124 -1.42 -41.29 32.84
N ALA A 125 -2.17 -41.92 31.94
CA ALA A 125 -1.70 -42.19 30.58
C ALA A 125 -1.76 -40.94 29.67
N ASN A 126 -2.81 -40.13 29.81
CA ASN A 126 -3.11 -39.02 28.90
C ASN A 126 -2.51 -37.67 29.32
N ARG A 127 -2.22 -37.45 30.61
CA ARG A 127 -1.58 -36.23 31.15
C ARG A 127 -2.20 -34.94 30.61
N TYR A 128 -3.49 -34.72 30.89
CA TYR A 128 -4.18 -33.51 30.44
C TYR A 128 -3.61 -32.27 31.11
N ASN A 129 -3.18 -31.30 30.32
CA ASN A 129 -2.54 -30.06 30.79
C ASN A 129 -3.32 -28.79 30.44
N TYR A 130 -4.37 -28.91 29.63
CA TYR A 130 -5.30 -27.83 29.34
C TYR A 130 -6.73 -28.36 29.34
N VAL A 131 -7.46 -28.14 30.42
CA VAL A 131 -8.84 -28.61 30.60
C VAL A 131 -9.82 -27.46 30.41
N ILE A 132 -10.95 -27.72 29.74
CA ILE A 132 -12.09 -26.81 29.61
C ILE A 132 -13.35 -27.56 30.03
N ILE A 133 -14.12 -27.02 30.96
CA ILE A 133 -15.34 -27.63 31.52
C ILE A 133 -16.55 -26.75 31.17
N SER A 134 -17.52 -27.30 30.43
CA SER A 134 -18.87 -26.73 30.29
C SER A 134 -19.89 -27.83 29.97
N LEU A 135 -20.51 -28.33 31.03
CA LEU A 135 -21.58 -29.32 31.02
C LEU A 135 -22.97 -28.68 30.79
N GLY A 136 -23.06 -27.34 30.83
CA GLY A 136 -24.31 -26.59 30.67
C GLY A 136 -25.01 -26.23 31.99
N ASP A 137 -24.38 -26.54 33.13
CA ASP A 137 -24.81 -26.20 34.48
C ASP A 137 -23.56 -25.86 35.33
N ALA A 138 -23.63 -24.82 36.16
CA ALA A 138 -22.47 -24.33 36.89
C ALA A 138 -22.15 -25.13 38.17
N GLU A 139 -23.14 -25.74 38.84
CA GLU A 139 -22.90 -26.65 39.96
C GLU A 139 -22.22 -27.92 39.45
N TYR A 140 -22.66 -28.45 38.30
CA TYR A 140 -21.99 -29.58 37.64
C TYR A 140 -20.59 -29.21 37.13
N ASN A 141 -20.37 -28.00 36.60
CA ASN A 141 -19.04 -27.51 36.24
C ASN A 141 -18.11 -27.42 37.47
N TRP A 142 -18.63 -27.03 38.64
CA TRP A 142 -17.89 -26.95 39.91
C TRP A 142 -17.52 -28.35 40.44
N LEU A 143 -18.50 -29.26 40.52
CA LEU A 143 -18.29 -30.63 40.99
C LEU A 143 -17.26 -31.38 40.11
N ALA A 144 -17.41 -31.27 38.79
CA ALA A 144 -16.46 -31.84 37.85
C ALA A 144 -15.04 -31.28 38.04
N ALA A 145 -14.90 -30.00 38.36
CA ALA A 145 -13.60 -29.37 38.56
C ALA A 145 -12.86 -29.88 39.81
N SER A 146 -13.55 -30.03 40.96
CA SER A 146 -12.93 -30.51 42.21
C SER A 146 -12.48 -31.98 42.09
N GLU A 147 -13.31 -32.84 41.48
CA GLU A 147 -12.90 -34.22 41.17
C GLU A 147 -11.73 -34.25 40.15
N LEU A 148 -11.77 -33.43 39.09
CA LEU A 148 -10.67 -33.34 38.12
C LEU A 148 -9.34 -32.89 38.76
N ILE A 149 -9.37 -31.92 39.69
CA ILE A 149 -8.19 -31.47 40.44
C ILE A 149 -7.62 -32.61 41.28
N THR A 150 -8.50 -33.36 41.96
CA THR A 150 -8.12 -34.54 42.75
C THR A 150 -7.46 -35.62 41.88
N GLN A 151 -8.15 -36.07 40.83
CA GLN A 151 -7.66 -37.12 39.92
C GLN A 151 -6.34 -36.75 39.22
N ILE A 152 -6.18 -35.48 38.81
CA ILE A 152 -4.94 -34.99 38.19
C ILE A 152 -3.81 -34.91 39.23
N SER A 153 -4.09 -34.48 40.46
CA SER A 153 -3.10 -34.43 41.55
C SER A 153 -2.58 -35.82 41.92
N GLU A 154 -3.46 -36.80 42.08
CA GLU A 154 -3.07 -38.20 42.33
C GLU A 154 -2.24 -38.77 41.17
N ALA A 155 -2.67 -38.57 39.92
CA ALA A 155 -1.92 -38.99 38.73
C ALA A 155 -0.55 -38.30 38.59
N GLN A 156 -0.41 -37.04 39.03
CA GLN A 156 0.90 -36.38 39.10
C GLN A 156 1.77 -36.96 40.22
N ALA A 157 1.21 -37.25 41.39
CA ALA A 157 1.93 -37.79 42.54
C ALA A 157 2.47 -39.21 42.31
N GLU A 158 1.78 -40.05 41.55
CA GLU A 158 2.30 -41.35 41.11
C GLU A 158 3.42 -41.22 40.03
N SER A 159 3.48 -40.09 39.32
CA SER A 159 4.43 -39.89 38.23
C SER A 159 5.81 -39.43 38.74
N ALA A 160 6.81 -40.32 38.68
CA ALA A 160 8.19 -40.03 39.10
C ALA A 160 8.96 -39.06 38.15
N GLU A 161 8.32 -38.56 37.09
CA GLU A 161 8.89 -37.65 36.10
C GLU A 161 8.13 -36.31 36.09
N GLN A 162 8.78 -35.28 36.65
CA GLN A 162 8.42 -33.84 36.65
C GLN A 162 6.93 -33.50 36.55
N GLN A 163 6.39 -32.95 37.67
CA GLN A 163 5.13 -32.20 37.67
C GLN A 163 5.07 -31.22 36.49
N HIS A 164 3.92 -31.21 35.83
CA HIS A 164 3.66 -30.39 34.65
C HIS A 164 2.63 -29.32 35.00
N GLY A 165 2.74 -28.15 34.37
CA GLY A 165 1.75 -27.09 34.54
C GLY A 165 0.43 -27.51 33.91
N VAL A 166 -0.63 -27.58 34.73
CA VAL A 166 -2.00 -27.88 34.30
C VAL A 166 -2.84 -26.65 34.52
N LEU A 167 -3.71 -26.33 33.56
CA LEU A 167 -4.77 -25.34 33.69
C LEU A 167 -6.14 -26.02 33.61
N VAL A 168 -7.01 -25.75 34.58
CA VAL A 168 -8.43 -26.15 34.59
C VAL A 168 -9.30 -24.91 34.42
N ASN A 169 -9.94 -24.80 33.26
CA ASN A 169 -10.84 -23.69 32.93
C ASN A 169 -12.29 -24.11 33.14
N ILE A 170 -12.97 -23.41 34.04
CA ILE A 170 -14.34 -23.71 34.48
C ILE A 170 -15.26 -22.64 33.90
N PHE A 171 -16.20 -23.05 33.05
CA PHE A 171 -17.14 -22.09 32.48
C PHE A 171 -18.23 -21.72 33.51
N ASN A 172 -18.47 -20.42 33.66
CA ASN A 172 -19.50 -19.89 34.57
C ASN A 172 -20.75 -19.54 33.75
N GLU A 173 -21.83 -20.31 33.95
CA GLU A 173 -23.06 -20.23 33.14
C GLU A 173 -23.85 -18.95 33.49
N PHE A 174 -24.43 -18.26 32.50
CA PHE A 174 -25.09 -16.96 32.74
C PHE A 174 -26.45 -17.02 33.46
N SER A 175 -27.06 -18.20 33.62
CA SER A 175 -28.35 -18.34 34.31
C SER A 175 -28.17 -18.47 35.82
N ASP A 176 -27.20 -19.28 36.24
CA ASP A 176 -27.00 -19.74 37.61
C ASP A 176 -25.49 -19.79 37.85
N SER A 177 -24.96 -18.84 38.63
CA SER A 177 -23.52 -18.68 38.86
C SER A 177 -23.12 -19.10 40.28
N ILE A 178 -22.07 -19.91 40.40
CA ILE A 178 -21.47 -20.32 41.68
C ILE A 178 -20.97 -19.07 42.45
N SER A 179 -21.02 -19.05 43.79
CA SER A 179 -20.60 -17.87 44.56
C SER A 179 -19.08 -17.61 44.48
N THR A 180 -18.67 -16.37 44.78
CA THR A 180 -17.24 -16.00 44.76
C THR A 180 -16.44 -16.82 45.78
N ASP A 181 -16.99 -17.06 46.97
CA ASP A 181 -16.35 -17.84 48.04
C ASP A 181 -16.05 -19.29 47.60
N GLU A 182 -16.98 -19.90 46.86
CA GLU A 182 -16.86 -21.25 46.28
C GLU A 182 -15.90 -21.31 45.07
N GLN A 183 -15.75 -20.19 44.34
CA GLN A 183 -14.74 -20.04 43.29
C GLN A 183 -13.33 -19.87 43.89
N GLU A 184 -13.17 -19.02 44.92
CA GLU A 184 -11.91 -18.87 45.65
C GLU A 184 -11.48 -20.18 46.32
N MET A 185 -12.42 -20.95 46.90
CA MET A 185 -12.13 -22.27 47.48
C MET A 185 -11.54 -23.25 46.44
N LEU A 186 -12.09 -23.29 45.22
CA LEU A 186 -11.54 -24.12 44.14
C LEU A 186 -10.20 -23.60 43.61
N MET A 187 -9.98 -22.29 43.59
CA MET A 187 -8.68 -21.71 43.22
C MET A 187 -7.59 -22.00 44.26
N ASP A 188 -7.93 -22.06 45.54
CA ASP A 188 -7.01 -22.42 46.61
C ASP A 188 -6.75 -23.94 46.63
N GLU A 189 -7.77 -24.79 46.45
CA GLU A 189 -7.61 -26.24 46.29
C GLU A 189 -6.70 -26.59 45.08
N GLY A 190 -6.92 -25.95 43.94
CA GLY A 190 -6.04 -26.08 42.77
C GLY A 190 -4.60 -25.69 43.10
N ARG A 191 -4.40 -24.53 43.74
CA ARG A 191 -3.07 -24.00 44.09
C ARG A 191 -2.30 -24.92 45.03
N ASP A 192 -2.95 -25.48 46.05
CA ASP A 192 -2.34 -26.43 46.99
C ASP A 192 -1.94 -27.75 46.29
N ASN A 193 -2.65 -28.13 45.22
CA ASN A 193 -2.30 -29.26 44.35
C ASN A 193 -1.33 -28.90 43.20
N GLY A 194 -0.92 -27.63 43.06
CA GLY A 194 -0.03 -27.16 41.98
C GLY A 194 -0.71 -27.00 40.61
N ILE A 195 -2.04 -26.99 40.57
CA ILE A 195 -2.88 -26.83 39.37
C ILE A 195 -3.39 -25.38 39.29
N GLU A 196 -3.31 -24.77 38.11
CA GLU A 196 -3.92 -23.46 37.88
C GLU A 196 -5.42 -23.63 37.61
N VAL A 197 -6.27 -22.90 38.32
CA VAL A 197 -7.73 -22.96 38.17
C VAL A 197 -8.25 -21.58 37.78
N HIS A 198 -9.12 -21.54 36.78
CA HIS A 198 -9.57 -20.30 36.16
C HIS A 198 -11.05 -20.36 35.81
N PHE A 199 -11.85 -19.43 36.33
CA PHE A 199 -13.27 -19.29 35.98
C PHE A 199 -13.42 -18.25 34.86
N PHE A 200 -14.18 -18.56 33.82
CA PHE A 200 -14.39 -17.65 32.68
C PHE A 200 -15.88 -17.59 32.27
N GLY A 201 -16.35 -16.40 31.87
CA GLY A 201 -17.72 -16.21 31.36
C GLY A 201 -18.34 -14.84 31.67
N ASN A 202 -18.16 -14.34 32.90
CA ASN A 202 -19.00 -13.28 33.47
C ASN A 202 -18.68 -11.83 33.04
N GLU A 203 -17.57 -11.59 32.33
CA GLU A 203 -16.97 -10.26 32.20
C GLU A 203 -17.53 -9.45 31.00
N SER A 204 -16.71 -8.75 30.21
CA SER A 204 -17.12 -8.15 28.93
C SER A 204 -16.04 -8.29 27.87
N VAL A 205 -16.36 -8.96 26.75
CA VAL A 205 -15.42 -9.10 25.61
C VAL A 205 -15.32 -7.80 24.79
N ILE A 206 -16.33 -6.95 24.85
CA ILE A 206 -16.31 -5.65 24.16
C ILE A 206 -15.35 -4.73 24.90
N GLY A 207 -14.31 -4.27 24.20
CA GLY A 207 -13.26 -3.41 24.76
C GLY A 207 -12.09 -4.16 25.42
N THR A 208 -11.98 -5.48 25.29
CA THR A 208 -10.76 -6.20 25.69
C THR A 208 -9.59 -5.88 24.77
N GLU A 209 -8.37 -6.27 25.17
CA GLU A 209 -7.21 -6.22 24.27
C GLU A 209 -7.46 -7.05 23.00
N LEU A 210 -8.18 -8.18 23.12
CA LEU A 210 -8.50 -9.04 21.98
C LEU A 210 -9.44 -8.37 20.97
N ASP A 211 -10.52 -7.71 21.41
CA ASP A 211 -11.41 -6.94 20.51
C ASP A 211 -10.67 -5.77 19.84
N GLN A 212 -9.78 -5.08 20.57
CA GLN A 212 -8.93 -4.05 19.97
C GLN A 212 -8.00 -4.61 18.89
N ILE A 213 -7.31 -5.72 19.15
CA ILE A 213 -6.42 -6.38 18.18
C ILE A 213 -7.21 -6.90 16.97
N ALA A 214 -8.38 -7.51 17.18
CA ALA A 214 -9.23 -8.02 16.10
C ALA A 214 -9.70 -6.89 15.16
N ARG A 215 -10.13 -5.74 15.72
CA ARG A 215 -10.44 -4.52 14.95
C ARG A 215 -9.22 -4.00 14.20
N ASN A 216 -8.04 -3.99 14.84
CA ASN A 216 -6.80 -3.56 14.20
C ASN A 216 -6.36 -4.49 13.05
N ILE A 217 -6.53 -5.82 13.18
CA ILE A 217 -6.31 -6.79 12.09
C ILE A 217 -7.25 -6.49 10.93
N ASN A 218 -8.56 -6.37 11.17
CA ASN A 218 -9.54 -6.06 10.14
C ASN A 218 -9.22 -4.73 9.41
N PHE A 219 -8.92 -3.67 10.17
CA PHE A 219 -8.51 -2.39 9.59
C PHE A 219 -7.21 -2.48 8.77
N SER A 220 -6.20 -3.21 9.28
CA SER A 220 -4.93 -3.41 8.57
C SER A 220 -5.10 -4.15 7.24
N TYR A 221 -6.02 -5.12 7.19
CA TYR A 221 -6.37 -5.87 5.99
C TYR A 221 -7.08 -4.96 4.99
N SER A 222 -8.12 -4.23 5.42
CA SER A 222 -8.84 -3.29 4.56
C SER A 222 -7.95 -2.16 4.02
N MET A 223 -7.02 -1.64 4.83
CA MET A 223 -6.03 -0.64 4.42
C MET A 223 -5.13 -1.08 3.26
N LYS A 224 -4.97 -2.40 3.04
CA LYS A 224 -4.22 -2.94 1.90
C LYS A 224 -5.03 -2.88 0.60
N TYR A 225 -6.34 -3.10 0.65
CA TYR A 225 -7.22 -3.04 -0.52
C TYR A 225 -7.59 -1.61 -0.89
N ASP A 226 -7.95 -0.77 0.10
CA ASP A 226 -8.01 0.68 -0.08
C ASP A 226 -7.19 1.41 0.99
N GLN A 227 -6.13 2.06 0.52
CA GLN A 227 -5.27 2.92 1.34
C GLN A 227 -5.96 4.22 1.81
N ARG A 228 -7.21 4.48 1.42
CA ARG A 228 -8.02 5.64 1.82
C ARG A 228 -9.14 5.28 2.80
N ILE A 229 -9.30 4.02 3.20
CA ILE A 229 -10.39 3.62 4.09
C ILE A 229 -10.33 4.38 5.43
N ASN A 230 -11.46 4.93 5.85
CA ASN A 230 -11.62 5.58 7.14
C ASN A 230 -11.70 4.52 8.26
N LYS A 231 -11.05 4.78 9.41
CA LYS A 231 -11.00 3.86 10.56
C LYS A 231 -12.37 3.64 11.19
N GLN A 232 -13.19 4.69 11.32
CA GLN A 232 -14.54 4.58 11.86
C GLN A 232 -15.42 3.74 10.95
N ASP A 233 -15.35 3.93 9.63
CA ASP A 233 -16.11 3.14 8.66
C ASP A 233 -15.67 1.66 8.68
N ALA A 234 -14.36 1.39 8.80
CA ALA A 234 -13.84 0.03 8.97
C ALA A 234 -14.24 -0.62 10.30
N ASP A 235 -14.31 0.16 11.38
CA ASP A 235 -14.79 -0.31 12.69
C ASP A 235 -16.30 -0.54 12.71
N ASN A 236 -17.09 0.28 11.99
CA ASN A 236 -18.52 0.09 11.80
C ASN A 236 -18.80 -1.21 11.02
N GLN A 237 -18.10 -1.44 9.91
CA GLN A 237 -18.20 -2.68 9.12
C GLN A 237 -17.77 -3.92 9.93
N PHE A 238 -16.74 -3.80 10.76
CA PHE A 238 -16.35 -4.86 11.69
C PHE A 238 -17.46 -5.13 12.71
N GLU A 239 -18.05 -4.09 13.29
CA GLU A 239 -19.11 -4.21 14.29
C GLU A 239 -20.39 -4.80 13.72
N GLU A 240 -20.79 -4.42 12.50
CA GLU A 240 -21.89 -5.05 11.75
C GLU A 240 -21.61 -6.55 11.51
N SER A 241 -20.39 -6.90 11.08
CA SER A 241 -20.00 -8.32 10.95
C SER A 241 -19.96 -9.06 12.29
N ARG A 242 -19.61 -8.37 13.39
CA ARG A 242 -19.55 -8.94 14.74
C ARG A 242 -20.96 -9.21 15.26
N ILE A 243 -21.89 -8.29 15.09
CA ILE A 243 -23.30 -8.44 15.46
C ILE A 243 -23.95 -9.57 14.64
N ALA A 244 -23.74 -9.58 13.31
CA ALA A 244 -24.32 -10.62 12.44
C ALA A 244 -23.86 -12.04 12.83
N GLU A 245 -22.59 -12.23 13.20
CA GLU A 245 -21.98 -13.54 13.46
C GLU A 245 -22.07 -13.99 14.93
N PHE A 246 -22.04 -13.05 15.90
CA PHE A 246 -22.04 -13.35 17.34
C PHE A 246 -23.33 -12.91 18.08
N VAL A 247 -24.31 -12.30 17.42
CA VAL A 247 -25.60 -11.92 18.03
C VAL A 247 -26.79 -12.42 17.21
N GLU A 248 -26.76 -12.30 15.88
CA GLU A 248 -27.92 -12.64 15.03
C GLU A 248 -27.92 -14.08 14.47
N SER A 249 -26.75 -14.60 14.09
CA SER A 249 -26.61 -15.96 13.54
C SER A 249 -27.01 -17.08 14.53
N PRO A 250 -26.64 -17.01 15.83
CA PRO A 250 -26.93 -18.10 16.77
C PRO A 250 -28.42 -18.24 17.10
N LYS A 251 -29.01 -19.37 16.71
CA LYS A 251 -30.34 -19.83 17.16
C LYS A 251 -30.25 -20.59 18.49
N ASP A 252 -31.27 -20.46 19.34
CA ASP A 252 -31.44 -21.31 20.54
C ASP A 252 -31.67 -22.80 20.11
N TYR A 253 -30.97 -23.74 20.76
CA TYR A 253 -31.16 -25.21 20.69
C TYR A 253 -30.98 -25.79 22.10
N GLU A 254 -31.54 -26.98 22.37
CA GLU A 254 -31.48 -27.67 23.67
C GLU A 254 -30.07 -28.20 23.99
N VAL A 255 -29.75 -28.32 25.29
CA VAL A 255 -28.44 -28.86 25.73
C VAL A 255 -28.33 -30.33 25.29
N GLY A 256 -27.22 -30.67 24.65
CA GLY A 256 -27.00 -32.00 24.07
C GLY A 256 -27.52 -32.21 22.64
N ASP A 257 -28.27 -31.27 22.06
CA ASP A 257 -28.67 -31.33 20.65
C ASP A 257 -27.45 -31.10 19.74
N ILE A 258 -26.98 -32.16 19.09
CA ILE A 258 -25.76 -32.13 18.26
C ILE A 258 -25.94 -31.24 17.00
N SER A 259 -27.17 -30.89 16.61
CA SER A 259 -27.40 -29.95 15.50
C SER A 259 -26.99 -28.51 15.84
N VAL A 260 -26.65 -28.22 17.11
CA VAL A 260 -25.87 -27.06 17.59
C VAL A 260 -24.67 -26.71 16.69
N ILE A 261 -24.03 -27.73 16.10
CA ILE A 261 -22.87 -27.56 15.18
C ILE A 261 -23.19 -26.58 14.03
N ALA A 262 -24.43 -26.56 13.55
CA ALA A 262 -24.84 -25.78 12.38
C ALA A 262 -24.70 -24.25 12.55
N ASN A 263 -24.78 -23.74 13.78
CA ASN A 263 -24.65 -22.29 14.06
C ASN A 263 -23.21 -21.76 13.88
N PHE A 264 -22.20 -22.64 13.89
CA PHE A 264 -20.79 -22.26 13.87
C PHE A 264 -20.12 -22.43 12.49
N ILE A 265 -20.93 -22.59 11.44
CA ILE A 265 -20.52 -22.98 10.09
C ILE A 265 -20.94 -21.90 9.08
N GLY A 266 -20.17 -21.80 8.00
CA GLY A 266 -20.55 -20.98 6.84
C GLY A 266 -19.85 -19.62 6.73
N ALA A 267 -20.20 -18.90 5.66
CA ALA A 267 -19.34 -17.94 4.98
C ALA A 267 -19.39 -16.46 5.45
N LYS A 268 -20.07 -16.15 6.57
CA LYS A 268 -20.23 -14.77 7.12
C LYS A 268 -19.14 -14.38 8.14
N TYR A 269 -17.96 -14.97 8.04
CA TYR A 269 -16.99 -15.07 9.14
C TYR A 269 -15.93 -13.95 9.21
N ALA A 270 -16.19 -12.72 8.72
CA ALA A 270 -15.15 -11.69 8.59
C ALA A 270 -14.57 -11.21 9.95
N ALA A 271 -15.43 -10.80 10.89
CA ALA A 271 -15.00 -10.49 12.26
C ALA A 271 -14.40 -11.73 12.95
N ASP A 272 -15.02 -12.90 12.78
CA ASP A 272 -14.61 -14.19 13.37
C ASP A 272 -13.19 -14.62 12.93
N SER A 273 -12.81 -14.41 11.66
CA SER A 273 -11.44 -14.66 11.17
C SER A 273 -10.42 -13.70 11.78
N SER A 274 -10.83 -12.47 12.11
CA SER A 274 -9.96 -11.46 12.72
C SER A 274 -9.70 -11.79 14.18
N PHE A 275 -10.75 -12.20 14.92
CA PHE A 275 -10.61 -12.80 16.25
C PHE A 275 -9.72 -14.06 16.20
N ALA A 276 -9.97 -15.00 15.30
CA ALA A 276 -9.19 -16.24 15.22
C ALA A 276 -7.71 -16.02 14.87
N SER A 277 -7.36 -14.97 14.11
CA SER A 277 -5.95 -14.59 13.89
C SER A 277 -5.33 -13.93 15.14
N ALA A 278 -6.09 -13.07 15.84
CA ALA A 278 -5.68 -12.39 17.07
C ALA A 278 -5.43 -13.35 18.24
N VAL A 279 -6.35 -14.29 18.51
CA VAL A 279 -6.22 -15.37 19.51
C VAL A 279 -4.95 -16.21 19.25
N HIS A 280 -4.49 -16.29 18.01
CA HIS A 280 -3.30 -17.05 17.65
C HIS A 280 -1.99 -16.24 17.71
N ILE A 281 -2.01 -14.95 18.05
CA ILE A 281 -0.78 -14.15 18.21
C ILE A 281 0.10 -14.65 19.36
N PRO A 282 -0.39 -15.01 20.56
CA PRO A 282 0.43 -15.56 21.63
C PRO A 282 1.25 -16.79 21.20
N VAL A 283 0.72 -17.68 20.34
CA VAL A 283 1.44 -18.84 19.80
C VAL A 283 2.60 -18.41 18.89
N LYS A 284 2.38 -17.41 18.02
CA LYS A 284 3.42 -16.81 17.17
C LYS A 284 4.50 -16.13 18.01
N LEU A 285 4.13 -15.43 19.08
CA LEU A 285 5.06 -14.81 20.01
C LEU A 285 5.81 -15.86 20.86
N ALA A 286 5.19 -16.98 21.24
CA ALA A 286 5.87 -18.09 21.90
C ALA A 286 6.94 -18.73 20.99
N MET A 287 6.69 -18.85 19.68
CA MET A 287 7.72 -19.23 18.70
C MET A 287 8.87 -18.21 18.64
N CYS A 288 8.58 -16.91 18.70
CA CYS A 288 9.62 -15.87 18.77
C CYS A 288 10.44 -15.95 20.07
N ARG A 289 9.77 -16.14 21.22
CA ARG A 289 10.37 -16.33 22.55
C ARG A 289 11.25 -17.59 22.63
N LYS A 290 10.93 -18.64 21.86
CA LYS A 290 11.79 -19.83 21.69
C LYS A 290 13.04 -19.53 20.86
N ALA A 291 12.93 -18.68 19.83
CA ALA A 291 14.00 -18.39 18.88
C ALA A 291 15.09 -17.46 19.47
N ASP A 292 14.71 -16.44 20.24
CA ASP A 292 15.63 -15.71 21.13
C ASP A 292 15.01 -15.53 22.51
N LYS A 293 15.56 -16.23 23.50
CA LYS A 293 15.11 -16.19 24.91
C LYS A 293 15.55 -14.93 25.67
N LYS A 294 16.39 -14.07 25.08
CA LYS A 294 16.92 -12.85 25.72
C LYS A 294 16.27 -11.57 25.22
N LYS A 295 15.52 -11.65 24.13
CA LYS A 295 14.90 -10.53 23.44
C LYS A 295 13.39 -10.54 23.68
N ASP A 296 12.76 -9.36 23.58
CA ASP A 296 11.32 -9.28 23.52
C ASP A 296 10.77 -10.08 22.30
N PRO A 297 9.66 -10.84 22.45
CA PRO A 297 9.09 -11.62 21.36
C PRO A 297 8.61 -10.79 20.17
N VAL A 298 8.08 -9.58 20.39
CA VAL A 298 7.63 -8.67 19.34
C VAL A 298 8.84 -8.06 18.62
N ASP A 299 9.90 -7.69 19.33
CA ASP A 299 11.14 -7.23 18.70
C ASP A 299 11.87 -8.34 17.93
N THR A 300 11.64 -9.60 18.31
CA THR A 300 12.12 -10.78 17.57
C THR A 300 11.29 -11.02 16.31
N LEU A 301 9.97 -10.88 16.39
CA LEU A 301 9.03 -10.90 15.24
C LEU A 301 9.38 -9.79 14.22
N LYS A 302 9.51 -8.54 14.67
CA LYS A 302 9.94 -7.40 13.83
C LYS A 302 11.27 -7.69 13.11
N GLU A 303 12.25 -8.26 13.81
CA GLU A 303 13.55 -8.59 13.21
C GLU A 303 13.46 -9.74 12.20
N ALA A 304 12.59 -10.72 12.45
CA ALA A 304 12.34 -11.81 11.51
C ALA A 304 11.73 -11.29 10.20
N ILE A 305 10.69 -10.46 10.29
CA ILE A 305 10.03 -9.79 9.17
C ILE A 305 11.05 -8.99 8.35
N ARG A 306 11.76 -8.05 9.00
CA ARG A 306 12.74 -7.17 8.34
C ARG A 306 13.86 -7.92 7.61
N LYS A 307 14.22 -9.11 8.08
CA LYS A 307 15.27 -9.95 7.49
C LYS A 307 14.73 -11.04 6.54
N LYS A 308 13.39 -11.16 6.37
CA LYS A 308 12.67 -12.31 5.77
C LYS A 308 13.39 -13.65 6.02
N ASN A 309 13.74 -13.89 7.28
CA ASN A 309 14.61 -15.00 7.68
C ASN A 309 13.83 -16.31 7.89
N LYS A 310 14.51 -17.40 8.31
CA LYS A 310 13.86 -18.71 8.52
C LYS A 310 12.68 -18.65 9.52
N LEU A 311 12.77 -17.85 10.58
CA LEU A 311 11.68 -17.69 11.56
C LEU A 311 10.47 -17.02 10.91
N TYR A 312 10.68 -15.98 10.08
CA TYR A 312 9.60 -15.33 9.33
C TYR A 312 8.84 -16.33 8.45
N TRP A 313 9.52 -17.11 7.61
CA TRP A 313 8.84 -18.10 6.76
C TRP A 313 8.15 -19.23 7.56
N SER A 314 8.64 -19.53 8.77
CA SER A 314 7.97 -20.45 9.70
C SER A 314 6.72 -19.82 10.34
N LEU A 315 6.69 -18.51 10.57
CA LEU A 315 5.51 -17.79 11.04
C LEU A 315 4.43 -17.68 9.94
N VAL A 316 4.84 -17.50 8.68
CA VAL A 316 3.93 -17.50 7.51
C VAL A 316 3.32 -18.89 7.30
N ALA A 317 4.12 -19.95 7.28
CA ALA A 317 3.61 -21.33 7.18
C ALA A 317 2.74 -21.73 8.39
N LEU A 318 2.99 -21.16 9.57
CA LEU A 318 2.13 -21.33 10.75
C LEU A 318 0.78 -20.61 10.58
N GLU A 319 0.76 -19.40 10.01
CA GLU A 319 -0.49 -18.66 9.79
C GLU A 319 -1.38 -19.37 8.76
N HIS A 320 -0.83 -19.88 7.66
CA HIS A 320 -1.59 -20.71 6.71
C HIS A 320 -2.11 -22.01 7.37
N ARG A 321 -1.30 -22.66 8.23
CA ARG A 321 -1.74 -23.85 8.98
C ARG A 321 -2.90 -23.52 9.93
N ARG A 322 -2.84 -22.41 10.67
CA ARG A 322 -3.97 -21.93 11.50
C ARG A 322 -5.18 -21.57 10.63
N TRP A 323 -4.97 -20.90 9.50
CA TRP A 323 -6.04 -20.52 8.57
C TRP A 323 -6.77 -21.76 8.01
N ASN A 324 -6.03 -22.78 7.59
CA ASN A 324 -6.56 -24.08 7.19
C ASN A 324 -7.40 -24.71 8.31
N ALA A 325 -6.83 -24.80 9.53
CA ALA A 325 -7.50 -25.42 10.67
C ALA A 325 -8.84 -24.72 11.00
N TYR A 326 -8.80 -23.39 11.05
CA TYR A 326 -9.98 -22.56 11.28
C TYR A 326 -11.04 -22.75 10.19
N THR A 327 -10.67 -22.59 8.92
CA THR A 327 -11.59 -22.67 7.78
C THR A 327 -12.22 -24.06 7.64
N VAL A 328 -11.49 -25.13 7.99
CA VAL A 328 -12.06 -26.50 8.08
C VAL A 328 -13.13 -26.61 9.17
N THR A 329 -12.93 -26.00 10.36
CA THR A 329 -13.98 -25.97 11.41
C THR A 329 -15.18 -25.08 11.09
N ARG A 330 -15.05 -24.16 10.12
CA ARG A 330 -16.18 -23.40 9.52
C ARG A 330 -16.97 -24.22 8.49
N GLY A 331 -16.64 -25.50 8.31
CA GLY A 331 -17.32 -26.44 7.40
C GLY A 331 -16.81 -26.45 5.95
N PHE A 332 -15.76 -25.68 5.64
CA PHE A 332 -15.22 -25.63 4.28
C PHE A 332 -14.38 -26.86 3.93
N ARG A 333 -14.30 -27.16 2.63
CA ARG A 333 -13.39 -28.15 2.05
C ARG A 333 -12.70 -27.64 0.79
N ALA A 334 -11.65 -28.33 0.38
CA ALA A 334 -11.12 -28.15 -0.97
C ALA A 334 -12.19 -28.53 -2.02
N PRO A 335 -12.27 -27.79 -3.14
CA PRO A 335 -13.00 -28.22 -4.33
C PRO A 335 -12.32 -29.43 -4.96
N THR A 336 -13.10 -30.27 -5.65
CA THR A 336 -12.56 -31.23 -6.62
C THR A 336 -12.17 -30.51 -7.93
N PRO A 337 -11.33 -31.10 -8.81
CA PRO A 337 -10.93 -30.44 -10.07
C PRO A 337 -12.12 -30.08 -10.99
N GLU A 338 -13.20 -30.88 -10.96
CA GLU A 338 -14.43 -30.58 -11.69
C GLU A 338 -15.16 -29.36 -11.08
N GLU A 339 -15.23 -29.28 -9.74
CA GLU A 339 -15.79 -28.12 -9.03
C GLU A 339 -14.94 -26.85 -9.20
N GLU A 340 -13.61 -26.96 -9.30
CA GLU A 340 -12.74 -25.83 -9.64
C GLU A 340 -13.12 -25.27 -11.02
N GLU A 341 -13.19 -26.11 -12.06
CA GLU A 341 -13.50 -25.65 -13.41
C GLU A 341 -14.95 -25.20 -13.62
N THR A 342 -15.91 -25.67 -12.81
CA THR A 342 -17.35 -25.43 -13.01
C THR A 342 -18.02 -24.47 -12.02
N LEU A 343 -17.41 -24.19 -10.86
CA LEU A 343 -18.03 -23.35 -9.82
C LEU A 343 -17.20 -22.12 -9.44
N LEU A 344 -15.86 -22.19 -9.50
CA LEU A 344 -15.01 -21.08 -9.11
C LEU A 344 -14.91 -20.03 -10.22
N TYR A 345 -14.82 -18.76 -9.82
CA TYR A 345 -14.83 -17.58 -10.72
C TYR A 345 -16.06 -17.49 -11.65
N GLN A 346 -17.16 -18.14 -11.30
CA GLN A 346 -18.43 -18.11 -12.03
C GLN A 346 -19.57 -17.67 -11.11
N ASN A 347 -20.61 -17.03 -11.66
CA ASN A 347 -21.82 -16.61 -10.91
C ASN A 347 -21.55 -15.75 -9.66
N GLY A 348 -20.43 -15.00 -9.62
CA GLY A 348 -20.00 -14.19 -8.47
C GLY A 348 -19.10 -14.90 -7.44
N ASN A 349 -18.82 -16.20 -7.61
CA ASN A 349 -17.77 -16.89 -6.86
C ASN A 349 -16.38 -16.37 -7.23
N THR A 350 -15.37 -16.65 -6.38
CA THR A 350 -13.97 -16.29 -6.64
C THR A 350 -13.08 -17.54 -6.52
N HIS A 351 -11.99 -17.51 -5.75
CA HIS A 351 -11.23 -18.70 -5.33
C HIS A 351 -12.01 -19.59 -4.34
N GLN A 352 -13.24 -19.19 -4.00
CA GLN A 352 -14.14 -19.84 -3.07
C GLN A 352 -15.59 -19.81 -3.58
N ASP A 353 -16.36 -20.84 -3.23
CA ASP A 353 -17.83 -20.86 -3.31
C ASP A 353 -18.39 -20.78 -1.90
N LYS A 354 -19.06 -19.66 -1.59
CA LYS A 354 -19.61 -19.37 -0.26
C LYS A 354 -20.92 -20.11 0.05
N GLN A 355 -21.60 -20.66 -0.96
CA GLN A 355 -22.84 -21.42 -0.80
C GLN A 355 -22.56 -22.90 -0.54
N ARG A 356 -21.52 -23.46 -1.17
CA ARG A 356 -21.11 -24.87 -1.07
C ARG A 356 -19.93 -25.10 -0.12
N LEU A 357 -19.40 -24.02 0.47
CA LEU A 357 -18.25 -24.01 1.37
C LEU A 357 -16.99 -24.64 0.73
N LEU A 358 -16.66 -24.18 -0.48
CA LEU A 358 -15.45 -24.58 -1.20
C LEU A 358 -14.40 -23.48 -1.11
N HIS A 359 -13.14 -23.82 -0.88
CA HIS A 359 -12.03 -22.85 -0.91
C HIS A 359 -10.77 -23.47 -1.51
N MET A 360 -10.23 -22.90 -2.59
CA MET A 360 -9.08 -23.47 -3.33
C MET A 360 -7.81 -23.57 -2.46
N CYS A 361 -7.61 -22.62 -1.55
CA CYS A 361 -6.41 -22.57 -0.68
C CYS A 361 -6.33 -23.68 0.38
N LEU A 362 -7.35 -24.54 0.56
CA LEU A 362 -7.34 -25.65 1.53
C LEU A 362 -6.41 -26.80 1.09
N CYS A 363 -5.10 -26.52 1.20
CA CYS A 363 -3.98 -27.34 0.78
C CYS A 363 -2.72 -26.96 1.58
N ASP A 364 -1.59 -27.64 1.41
CA ASP A 364 -0.37 -27.35 2.18
C ASP A 364 0.59 -26.36 1.48
N CYS A 365 1.10 -25.40 2.23
CA CYS A 365 2.00 -24.36 1.75
C CYS A 365 3.48 -24.78 1.77
N GLY A 366 4.32 -23.99 1.09
CA GLY A 366 5.77 -24.09 1.19
C GLY A 366 6.33 -23.54 2.50
N THR A 367 7.66 -23.58 2.64
CA THR A 367 8.43 -22.97 3.74
C THR A 367 9.22 -21.73 3.29
N LYS A 368 8.81 -21.14 2.17
CA LYS A 368 9.31 -19.91 1.53
C LYS A 368 8.34 -19.54 0.39
N ALA A 369 8.29 -18.27 0.00
CA ALA A 369 7.68 -17.89 -1.27
C ALA A 369 8.45 -18.54 -2.43
N SER A 370 7.73 -19.07 -3.42
CA SER A 370 8.32 -19.68 -4.62
C SER A 370 7.84 -19.02 -5.92
N LEU A 371 6.71 -18.30 -5.88
CA LEU A 371 6.20 -17.56 -7.03
C LEU A 371 6.84 -16.18 -7.21
N THR A 372 6.75 -15.65 -8.43
CA THR A 372 7.10 -14.27 -8.78
C THR A 372 6.06 -13.72 -9.76
N ASN A 373 6.09 -12.41 -10.04
CA ASN A 373 5.06 -11.72 -10.84
C ASN A 373 4.86 -12.27 -12.27
N ASP A 374 5.79 -13.08 -12.79
CA ASP A 374 5.71 -13.75 -14.09
C ASP A 374 5.13 -15.18 -13.96
N PHE A 375 3.85 -15.24 -13.62
CA PHE A 375 3.10 -16.49 -13.44
C PHE A 375 3.07 -17.36 -14.71
N ASP A 376 3.03 -16.74 -15.90
CA ASP A 376 2.99 -17.45 -17.18
C ASP A 376 4.29 -18.23 -17.41
N HIS A 377 5.45 -17.59 -17.29
CA HIS A 377 6.75 -18.27 -17.39
C HIS A 377 6.93 -19.33 -16.31
N GLN A 378 6.54 -19.05 -15.06
CA GLN A 378 6.66 -20.02 -13.97
C GLN A 378 5.78 -21.26 -14.18
N TYR A 379 4.56 -21.09 -14.69
CA TYR A 379 3.71 -22.20 -15.09
C TYR A 379 4.35 -23.03 -16.22
N ASP A 380 4.85 -22.35 -17.27
CA ASP A 380 5.52 -23.00 -18.39
C ASP A 380 6.77 -23.77 -17.93
N LEU A 381 7.55 -23.21 -16.99
CA LEU A 381 8.67 -23.91 -16.36
C LEU A 381 8.22 -25.15 -15.59
N TRP A 382 7.15 -25.06 -14.79
CA TRP A 382 6.63 -26.17 -13.99
C TRP A 382 6.25 -27.37 -14.87
N ILE A 383 5.47 -27.13 -15.93
CA ILE A 383 5.06 -28.17 -16.89
C ILE A 383 6.25 -28.70 -17.68
N ARG A 384 7.12 -27.83 -18.23
CA ARG A 384 8.23 -28.25 -19.12
C ARG A 384 9.35 -28.97 -18.38
N LYS A 385 9.69 -28.58 -17.15
CA LYS A 385 10.83 -29.14 -16.40
C LYS A 385 10.51 -30.46 -15.71
N LYS A 386 9.23 -30.84 -15.58
CA LYS A 386 8.78 -31.93 -14.67
C LYS A 386 9.36 -31.71 -13.26
N CYS A 387 9.07 -30.56 -12.67
CA CYS A 387 9.61 -30.20 -11.36
C CYS A 387 9.27 -31.27 -10.30
N PRO A 388 10.06 -31.36 -9.21
CA PRO A 388 9.80 -32.30 -8.12
C PRO A 388 8.35 -32.22 -7.62
N VAL A 389 7.81 -33.34 -7.15
CA VAL A 389 6.40 -33.47 -6.69
C VAL A 389 6.01 -32.41 -5.64
N ASN A 390 6.99 -31.83 -4.95
CA ASN A 390 6.81 -30.87 -3.86
C ASN A 390 7.32 -29.44 -4.21
N ASP A 391 7.67 -29.16 -5.47
CA ASP A 391 8.17 -27.84 -5.90
C ASP A 391 7.51 -27.40 -7.23
N PRO A 392 6.70 -26.33 -7.26
CA PRO A 392 6.32 -25.49 -6.12
C PRO A 392 5.24 -26.19 -5.25
N SER A 393 4.87 -25.61 -4.10
CA SER A 393 4.00 -26.24 -3.09
C SER A 393 2.54 -26.42 -3.53
N GLU A 394 1.67 -27.06 -2.72
CA GLU A 394 0.26 -27.20 -3.09
C GLU A 394 -0.43 -25.84 -3.22
N LEU A 395 -0.11 -24.90 -2.32
CA LEU A 395 -0.66 -23.54 -2.34
C LEU A 395 -0.13 -22.71 -3.53
N ASP A 396 1.17 -22.79 -3.84
CA ASP A 396 1.71 -22.17 -5.06
C ASP A 396 1.01 -22.73 -6.32
N ARG A 397 0.74 -24.05 -6.35
CA ARG A 397 -0.03 -24.72 -7.42
C ARG A 397 -1.51 -24.34 -7.41
N ALA A 398 -2.08 -23.90 -6.29
CA ALA A 398 -3.40 -23.28 -6.26
C ALA A 398 -3.37 -21.90 -6.92
N SER A 399 -2.41 -21.03 -6.56
CA SER A 399 -2.22 -19.71 -7.19
C SER A 399 -2.05 -19.83 -8.72
N LEU A 400 -1.26 -20.79 -9.18
CA LEU A 400 -1.06 -21.06 -10.61
C LEU A 400 -2.34 -21.57 -11.31
N ARG A 401 -3.10 -22.51 -10.69
CA ARG A 401 -4.38 -22.99 -11.25
C ARG A 401 -5.44 -21.88 -11.31
N ALA A 402 -5.51 -21.02 -10.29
CA ALA A 402 -6.37 -19.84 -10.27
C ALA A 402 -6.08 -18.89 -11.44
N HIS A 403 -4.81 -18.58 -11.69
CA HIS A 403 -4.38 -17.78 -12.84
C HIS A 403 -4.76 -18.44 -14.18
N GLN A 404 -4.55 -19.75 -14.34
CA GLN A 404 -4.96 -20.46 -15.56
C GLN A 404 -6.48 -20.44 -15.80
N LEU A 405 -7.27 -20.72 -14.76
CA LEU A 405 -8.73 -20.78 -14.84
C LEU A 405 -9.32 -19.39 -15.14
N THR A 406 -8.85 -18.36 -14.45
CA THR A 406 -9.29 -16.98 -14.73
C THR A 406 -8.84 -16.51 -16.11
N LYS A 407 -7.66 -16.91 -16.61
CA LYS A 407 -7.25 -16.69 -17.99
C LYS A 407 -8.19 -17.36 -19.00
N LYS A 408 -8.51 -18.66 -18.80
CA LYS A 408 -9.45 -19.45 -19.62
C LYS A 408 -10.88 -18.88 -19.63
N LEU A 409 -11.34 -18.31 -18.52
CA LEU A 409 -12.66 -17.67 -18.41
C LEU A 409 -12.64 -16.24 -18.99
N SER A 410 -11.57 -15.47 -18.78
CA SER A 410 -11.45 -14.10 -19.30
C SER A 410 -11.53 -14.03 -20.83
N SER A 411 -11.01 -15.04 -21.54
CA SER A 411 -11.09 -15.12 -23.01
C SER A 411 -12.47 -15.51 -23.55
N GLN A 412 -13.47 -15.69 -22.67
CA GLN A 412 -14.88 -15.92 -23.03
C GLN A 412 -15.75 -14.67 -22.78
N VAL A 413 -15.18 -13.61 -22.21
CA VAL A 413 -15.90 -12.35 -21.96
C VAL A 413 -15.94 -11.53 -23.25
N ASP A 414 -17.15 -11.24 -23.73
CA ASP A 414 -17.36 -10.35 -24.87
C ASP A 414 -17.16 -8.88 -24.46
N ILE A 415 -15.95 -8.36 -24.75
CA ILE A 415 -15.58 -6.98 -24.44
C ILE A 415 -16.40 -5.98 -25.26
N GLU A 416 -16.81 -6.31 -26.49
CA GLU A 416 -17.66 -5.42 -27.28
C GLU A 416 -19.05 -5.31 -26.64
N ALA A 417 -19.63 -6.41 -26.18
CA ALA A 417 -20.89 -6.40 -25.42
C ALA A 417 -20.76 -5.60 -24.12
N VAL A 418 -19.69 -5.78 -23.33
CA VAL A 418 -19.45 -4.98 -22.10
C VAL A 418 -19.38 -3.49 -22.42
N LEU A 419 -18.64 -3.09 -23.46
CA LEU A 419 -18.50 -1.68 -23.86
C LEU A 419 -19.82 -1.06 -24.34
N HIS A 420 -20.76 -1.86 -24.87
CA HIS A 420 -22.10 -1.39 -25.24
C HIS A 420 -23.03 -1.13 -24.04
N HIS A 421 -22.82 -1.78 -22.88
CA HIS A 421 -23.60 -1.52 -21.67
C HIS A 421 -23.26 -0.15 -21.04
N VAL A 422 -22.03 0.35 -21.28
CA VAL A 422 -21.60 1.72 -20.93
C VAL A 422 -22.15 2.73 -21.96
N ALA A 423 -23.47 2.94 -21.90
CA ALA A 423 -24.23 3.78 -22.83
C ALA A 423 -23.98 5.28 -22.60
N GLY A 424 -23.88 6.05 -23.69
CA GLY A 424 -23.73 7.52 -23.65
C GLY A 424 -22.38 8.05 -24.17
N SER A 425 -22.17 9.35 -24.04
CA SER A 425 -20.99 10.06 -24.58
C SER A 425 -20.40 11.09 -23.62
N SER A 426 -20.64 10.95 -22.31
CA SER A 426 -20.01 11.80 -21.30
C SER A 426 -18.50 11.51 -21.21
N PRO A 427 -17.67 12.46 -20.73
CA PRO A 427 -16.26 12.22 -20.45
C PRO A 427 -16.03 11.03 -19.51
N GLU A 428 -16.90 10.85 -18.53
CA GLU A 428 -16.84 9.83 -17.48
C GLU A 428 -17.03 8.43 -18.09
N TYR A 429 -18.13 8.22 -18.82
CA TYR A 429 -18.41 6.96 -19.52
C TYR A 429 -17.40 6.66 -20.64
N SER A 430 -16.81 7.70 -21.24
CA SER A 430 -15.76 7.53 -22.26
C SER A 430 -14.40 7.18 -21.65
N ASN A 431 -14.08 7.70 -20.46
CA ASN A 431 -12.92 7.27 -19.66
C ASN A 431 -13.09 5.82 -19.19
N LEU A 432 -14.27 5.45 -18.68
CA LEU A 432 -14.57 4.07 -18.26
C LEU A 432 -14.39 3.09 -19.42
N ARG A 433 -14.98 3.35 -20.60
CA ARG A 433 -14.78 2.48 -21.78
C ARG A 433 -13.30 2.30 -22.16
N ARG A 434 -12.50 3.37 -22.12
CA ARG A 434 -11.05 3.29 -22.36
C ARG A 434 -10.33 2.46 -21.29
N ALA A 435 -10.72 2.59 -20.03
CA ALA A 435 -10.16 1.81 -18.93
C ALA A 435 -10.54 0.32 -19.02
N ILE A 436 -11.76 -0.01 -19.44
CA ILE A 436 -12.22 -1.37 -19.75
C ILE A 436 -11.36 -1.98 -20.86
N SER A 437 -11.05 -1.23 -21.93
CA SER A 437 -10.19 -1.72 -23.01
C SER A 437 -8.75 -2.00 -22.52
N LYS A 438 -8.16 -1.13 -21.70
CA LYS A 438 -6.85 -1.38 -21.06
C LYS A 438 -6.89 -2.61 -20.14
N LEU A 439 -7.96 -2.77 -19.35
CA LEU A 439 -8.16 -3.92 -18.46
C LEU A 439 -8.27 -5.23 -19.24
N ALA A 440 -9.02 -5.26 -20.33
CA ALA A 440 -9.16 -6.43 -21.20
C ALA A 440 -7.80 -6.91 -21.75
N ASN A 441 -6.96 -5.97 -22.18
CA ASN A 441 -5.63 -6.21 -22.75
C ASN A 441 -4.58 -6.68 -21.73
N ASP A 442 -4.84 -6.57 -20.42
CA ASP A 442 -3.83 -6.74 -19.35
C ASP A 442 -2.69 -5.69 -19.40
N ASP A 443 -3.03 -4.46 -19.82
CA ASP A 443 -2.14 -3.29 -19.75
C ASP A 443 -1.65 -3.05 -18.30
N ASP A 444 -0.43 -2.53 -18.15
CA ASP A 444 0.09 -2.09 -16.84
C ASP A 444 -0.86 -1.10 -16.14
N ASN A 445 -0.92 -1.20 -14.82
CA ASN A 445 -1.79 -0.42 -13.91
C ASN A 445 -3.30 -0.40 -14.25
N SER A 446 -3.75 -1.22 -15.21
CA SER A 446 -5.12 -1.21 -15.75
C SER A 446 -6.21 -1.42 -14.69
N LEU A 447 -5.97 -2.25 -13.68
CA LEU A 447 -6.87 -2.44 -12.52
C LEU A 447 -7.15 -1.14 -11.76
N VAL A 448 -6.10 -0.36 -11.46
CA VAL A 448 -6.21 0.89 -10.68
C VAL A 448 -6.83 1.99 -11.52
N LEU A 449 -6.54 2.02 -12.83
CA LEU A 449 -7.19 2.93 -13.77
C LEU A 449 -8.68 2.59 -13.94
N TYR A 450 -9.02 1.30 -14.03
CA TYR A 450 -10.40 0.83 -14.13
C TYR A 450 -11.21 1.22 -12.90
N GLN A 451 -10.74 0.90 -11.69
CA GLN A 451 -11.49 1.21 -10.46
C GLN A 451 -11.79 2.71 -10.36
N LYS A 452 -10.77 3.57 -10.48
CA LYS A 452 -10.96 5.05 -10.47
C LYS A 452 -11.95 5.53 -11.54
N SER A 453 -11.96 4.90 -12.72
CA SER A 453 -12.87 5.28 -13.80
C SER A 453 -14.29 4.78 -13.56
N LEU A 454 -14.45 3.64 -12.89
CA LEU A 454 -15.74 3.12 -12.45
C LEU A 454 -16.31 3.99 -11.32
N ASP A 455 -15.51 4.34 -10.30
CA ASP A 455 -15.93 5.16 -9.17
C ASP A 455 -16.53 6.50 -9.65
N VAL A 456 -15.80 7.21 -10.52
CA VAL A 456 -16.25 8.49 -11.10
C VAL A 456 -17.46 8.31 -12.04
N ALA A 457 -17.51 7.22 -12.80
CA ALA A 457 -18.68 6.92 -13.63
C ALA A 457 -19.91 6.54 -12.79
N MET A 458 -19.73 5.94 -11.61
CA MET A 458 -20.78 5.56 -10.68
C MET A 458 -21.35 6.79 -9.96
N GLU A 459 -20.51 7.71 -9.49
CA GLU A 459 -20.95 9.02 -8.99
C GLU A 459 -21.78 9.78 -10.05
N TYR A 460 -21.33 9.77 -11.31
CA TYR A 460 -22.05 10.38 -12.42
C TYR A 460 -23.38 9.68 -12.72
N ALA A 461 -23.40 8.35 -12.79
CA ALA A 461 -24.60 7.55 -13.03
C ALA A 461 -25.66 7.78 -11.93
N LEU A 462 -25.25 7.73 -10.66
CA LEU A 462 -26.10 8.02 -9.50
C LEU A 462 -26.68 9.44 -9.53
N SER A 463 -25.99 10.41 -10.15
CA SER A 463 -26.51 11.77 -10.35
C SER A 463 -27.61 11.87 -11.42
N ILE A 464 -27.76 10.83 -12.26
CA ILE A 464 -28.77 10.72 -13.33
C ILE A 464 -29.91 9.79 -12.90
N SER A 465 -29.61 8.54 -12.54
CA SER A 465 -30.61 7.54 -12.12
C SER A 465 -29.97 6.31 -11.46
N SER A 466 -30.74 5.57 -10.65
CA SER A 466 -30.31 4.26 -10.17
C SER A 466 -30.12 3.25 -11.31
N GLU A 467 -30.98 3.29 -12.35
CA GLU A 467 -30.90 2.35 -13.48
C GLU A 467 -29.58 2.43 -14.26
N GLU A 468 -28.91 3.59 -14.31
CA GLU A 468 -27.56 3.69 -14.89
C GLU A 468 -26.49 3.15 -13.95
N ALA A 469 -26.62 3.35 -12.64
CA ALA A 469 -25.72 2.77 -11.64
C ALA A 469 -25.82 1.22 -11.59
N ASP A 470 -27.04 0.68 -11.74
CA ASP A 470 -27.28 -0.76 -11.85
C ASP A 470 -26.58 -1.35 -13.09
N ARG A 471 -26.63 -0.66 -14.25
CA ARG A 471 -25.87 -1.08 -15.46
C ARG A 471 -24.37 -1.03 -15.27
N LEU A 472 -23.82 -0.04 -14.56
CA LEU A 472 -22.39 0.00 -14.25
C LEU A 472 -21.98 -1.11 -13.27
N THR A 473 -22.89 -1.52 -12.39
CA THR A 473 -22.71 -2.66 -11.49
C THR A 473 -22.70 -3.98 -12.27
N GLU A 474 -23.58 -4.13 -13.27
CA GLU A 474 -23.59 -5.27 -14.20
C GLU A 474 -22.28 -5.32 -15.03
N VAL A 475 -21.82 -4.19 -15.56
CA VAL A 475 -20.52 -4.06 -16.26
C VAL A 475 -19.35 -4.51 -15.38
N ASP A 476 -19.33 -4.10 -14.11
CA ASP A 476 -18.27 -4.52 -13.17
C ASP A 476 -18.31 -6.03 -12.87
N GLN A 477 -19.52 -6.59 -12.77
CA GLN A 477 -19.73 -8.02 -12.57
C GLN A 477 -19.29 -8.84 -13.81
N MET A 478 -19.57 -8.38 -15.03
CA MET A 478 -19.09 -9.00 -16.28
C MET A 478 -17.56 -9.02 -16.37
N LEU A 479 -16.88 -7.99 -15.84
CA LEU A 479 -15.42 -7.86 -15.87
C LEU A 479 -14.71 -8.58 -14.72
N SER A 480 -15.44 -9.18 -13.78
CA SER A 480 -14.89 -9.83 -12.57
C SER A 480 -13.77 -10.83 -12.84
N THR A 481 -13.90 -11.71 -13.84
CA THR A 481 -12.87 -12.72 -14.19
C THR A 481 -11.58 -12.09 -14.73
N ILE A 482 -11.70 -11.01 -15.50
CA ILE A 482 -10.56 -10.24 -16.03
C ILE A 482 -9.86 -9.50 -14.88
N LYS A 483 -10.62 -8.87 -13.97
CA LYS A 483 -10.05 -8.21 -12.79
C LYS A 483 -9.20 -9.17 -11.95
N ILE A 484 -9.70 -10.38 -11.71
CA ILE A 484 -8.97 -11.38 -10.92
C ILE A 484 -7.75 -11.93 -11.67
N ARG A 485 -7.83 -12.13 -12.99
CA ARG A 485 -6.68 -12.50 -13.84
C ARG A 485 -5.55 -11.48 -13.74
N ASN A 486 -5.85 -10.21 -14.00
CA ASN A 486 -4.84 -9.13 -13.99
C ASN A 486 -4.25 -8.91 -12.59
N ALA A 487 -4.97 -9.31 -11.52
CA ALA A 487 -4.49 -9.21 -10.14
C ALA A 487 -3.43 -10.26 -9.78
N ARG A 488 -3.24 -11.31 -10.60
CA ARG A 488 -2.17 -12.34 -10.50
C ARG A 488 -1.92 -12.79 -9.05
N MET A 489 -3.01 -13.18 -8.38
CA MET A 489 -3.06 -13.40 -6.94
C MET A 489 -2.20 -14.60 -6.52
N ASP A 490 -1.08 -14.34 -5.85
CA ASP A 490 -0.41 -15.36 -5.04
C ASP A 490 -1.10 -15.46 -3.67
N PHE A 491 -1.64 -16.64 -3.37
CA PHE A 491 -2.26 -16.92 -2.09
C PHE A 491 -1.26 -16.93 -0.93
N PHE A 492 0.00 -17.39 -1.11
CA PHE A 492 0.99 -17.43 -0.02
C PHE A 492 1.41 -16.02 0.43
N SER A 493 1.44 -15.06 -0.51
CA SER A 493 1.63 -13.65 -0.17
C SER A 493 0.58 -13.11 0.83
N LEU A 494 -0.63 -13.67 0.90
CA LEU A 494 -1.66 -13.24 1.83
C LEU A 494 -1.28 -13.57 3.29
N ASP A 495 -0.66 -14.74 3.50
CA ASP A 495 -0.10 -15.13 4.80
C ASP A 495 1.14 -14.30 5.16
N GLU A 496 1.99 -13.97 4.18
CA GLU A 496 3.10 -13.00 4.38
C GLU A 496 2.57 -11.66 4.91
N GLN A 497 1.51 -11.14 4.29
CA GLN A 497 0.90 -9.86 4.67
C GLN A 497 0.28 -9.90 6.07
N LEU A 498 -0.42 -10.97 6.43
CA LEU A 498 -0.98 -11.13 7.78
C LEU A 498 0.13 -11.15 8.83
N VAL A 499 1.25 -11.84 8.58
CA VAL A 499 2.42 -11.85 9.48
C VAL A 499 3.13 -10.50 9.54
N GLU A 500 3.26 -9.79 8.41
CA GLU A 500 3.87 -8.46 8.31
C GLU A 500 3.09 -7.38 9.06
N MET A 501 1.76 -7.49 9.12
CA MET A 501 0.90 -6.53 9.84
C MET A 501 0.72 -6.83 11.34
N LEU A 502 1.19 -7.97 11.86
CA LEU A 502 1.08 -8.28 13.30
C LEU A 502 1.70 -7.22 14.24
N PRO A 503 2.87 -6.62 13.94
CA PRO A 503 3.39 -5.53 14.76
C PRO A 503 2.42 -4.35 14.81
N PHE A 504 1.86 -3.93 13.66
CA PHE A 504 0.86 -2.87 13.58
C PHE A 504 -0.39 -3.22 14.40
N ALA A 505 -0.92 -4.44 14.26
CA ALA A 505 -2.11 -4.86 15.00
C ALA A 505 -1.94 -4.78 16.53
N LEU A 506 -0.73 -5.08 17.03
CA LEU A 506 -0.39 -5.04 18.45
C LEU A 506 -0.18 -3.63 19.02
N TRP A 507 0.42 -2.70 18.27
CA TRP A 507 0.71 -1.35 18.80
C TRP A 507 -0.32 -0.28 18.41
N TYR A 508 -1.12 -0.47 17.36
CA TYR A 508 -2.03 0.56 16.88
C TYR A 508 -3.11 0.90 17.92
N GLY A 509 -3.29 2.18 18.21
CA GLY A 509 -4.16 2.66 19.29
C GLY A 509 -3.58 2.49 20.70
N LYS A 510 -2.37 1.93 20.85
CA LYS A 510 -1.62 1.83 22.12
C LYS A 510 -0.31 2.61 22.13
N LYS A 511 0.29 2.85 20.96
CA LYS A 511 1.52 3.63 20.74
C LYS A 511 1.48 4.38 19.41
N TYR A 512 2.42 5.30 19.21
CA TYR A 512 2.66 6.03 17.95
C TYR A 512 1.45 6.81 17.40
N GLY A 513 0.47 7.13 18.25
CA GLY A 513 -0.75 7.86 17.86
C GLY A 513 -0.49 9.30 17.41
N THR A 514 0.69 9.86 17.71
CA THR A 514 1.10 11.20 17.31
C THR A 514 2.42 11.15 16.54
N VAL A 515 2.45 11.73 15.33
CA VAL A 515 3.68 11.93 14.56
C VAL A 515 4.04 13.41 14.53
N ILE A 516 5.25 13.76 14.98
CA ILE A 516 5.78 15.12 14.88
C ILE A 516 6.70 15.21 13.67
N THR A 517 6.44 16.19 12.80
CA THR A 517 7.19 16.42 11.55
C THR A 517 7.75 17.83 11.56
N LEU A 518 9.08 17.94 11.50
CA LEU A 518 9.74 19.22 11.19
C LEU A 518 9.57 19.49 9.69
N SER A 519 9.09 20.68 9.31
CA SER A 519 8.65 21.03 7.95
C SER A 519 9.18 22.40 7.47
N ASP A 520 9.62 22.48 6.21
CA ASP A 520 9.88 23.74 5.49
C ASP A 520 8.67 24.20 4.67
N GLY A 521 7.50 23.64 4.96
CA GLY A 521 6.28 23.89 4.21
C GLY A 521 6.33 23.22 2.83
N MET A 522 6.16 24.01 1.77
CA MET A 522 5.88 23.47 0.44
C MET A 522 6.96 22.54 -0.13
N THR A 523 8.23 22.81 0.18
CA THR A 523 9.38 22.06 -0.35
C THR A 523 9.49 20.64 0.17
N THR A 524 8.98 20.36 1.37
CA THR A 524 9.07 19.04 2.02
C THR A 524 7.74 18.32 2.19
N SER A 525 6.63 19.01 1.93
CA SER A 525 5.24 18.52 1.90
C SER A 525 5.02 17.04 1.54
N THR A 526 5.69 16.55 0.50
CA THR A 526 5.59 15.15 0.03
C THR A 526 6.22 14.15 0.99
N TYR A 527 7.33 14.48 1.65
CA TYR A 527 7.96 13.69 2.71
C TYR A 527 7.29 13.91 4.08
N ASP A 528 6.80 15.13 4.32
CA ASP A 528 6.19 15.53 5.57
C ASP A 528 5.00 14.60 5.94
N VAL A 529 4.22 14.16 4.95
CA VAL A 529 3.04 13.30 5.15
C VAL A 529 3.31 11.79 5.19
N ILE A 530 4.49 11.30 4.79
CA ILE A 530 4.72 9.84 4.61
C ILE A 530 4.62 9.09 5.95
N ILE A 531 5.41 9.47 6.94
CA ILE A 531 5.41 8.81 8.27
C ILE A 531 4.03 8.92 8.95
N PRO A 532 3.36 10.09 9.02
CA PRO A 532 1.96 10.15 9.49
C PRO A 532 1.01 9.15 8.82
N THR A 533 1.13 8.97 7.50
CA THR A 533 0.26 8.07 6.72
C THR A 533 0.61 6.60 6.91
N LEU A 534 1.89 6.26 7.05
CA LEU A 534 2.33 4.89 7.30
C LEU A 534 1.88 4.39 8.66
N PHE A 535 2.07 5.20 9.71
CA PHE A 535 1.61 4.88 11.07
C PHE A 535 0.09 5.03 11.26
N CYS A 536 -0.61 5.61 10.27
CA CYS A 536 -2.01 6.01 10.36
C CYS A 536 -2.30 6.85 11.62
N ALA A 537 -1.38 7.77 11.94
CA ALA A 537 -1.37 8.50 13.21
C ALA A 537 -2.62 9.37 13.37
N GLN A 538 -3.17 9.41 14.58
CA GLN A 538 -4.36 10.22 14.90
C GLN A 538 -4.03 11.72 14.81
N ASN A 539 -2.84 12.12 15.26
CA ASN A 539 -2.34 13.50 15.20
C ASN A 539 -1.06 13.57 14.36
N ALA A 540 -0.96 14.58 13.50
CA ALA A 540 0.25 14.90 12.76
C ALA A 540 0.63 16.37 12.98
N ILE A 541 1.71 16.62 13.72
CA ILE A 541 2.11 17.97 14.15
C ILE A 541 3.23 18.47 13.25
N PHE A 542 2.94 19.48 12.44
CA PHE A 542 3.88 20.08 11.50
C PHE A 542 4.49 21.34 12.11
N ILE A 543 5.77 21.26 12.47
CA ILE A 543 6.51 22.33 13.14
C ILE A 543 7.49 22.97 12.16
N GLY A 544 7.47 24.30 12.03
CA GLY A 544 8.49 25.01 11.25
C GLY A 544 8.20 26.48 10.99
N LYS A 545 9.07 27.14 10.23
CA LYS A 545 8.93 28.59 9.93
C LYS A 545 7.91 28.88 8.83
N ALA A 546 7.74 27.98 7.87
CA ALA A 546 6.88 28.15 6.70
C ALA A 546 5.51 27.45 6.79
N VAL A 547 5.24 26.72 7.89
CA VAL A 547 3.99 25.95 8.08
C VAL A 547 2.77 26.84 8.32
N ASN A 548 2.95 28.14 8.55
CA ASN A 548 1.90 29.16 8.55
C ASN A 548 1.31 29.43 7.14
N SER A 549 1.95 28.92 6.08
CA SER A 549 1.49 29.09 4.71
C SER A 549 0.14 28.40 4.51
N ARG A 550 -0.91 29.19 4.27
CA ARG A 550 -2.26 28.68 3.90
C ARG A 550 -2.23 27.73 2.69
N LYS A 551 -1.23 27.85 1.80
CA LYS A 551 -1.03 26.93 0.68
C LYS A 551 -0.61 25.54 1.18
N TYR A 552 0.37 25.49 2.07
CA TYR A 552 0.87 24.27 2.70
C TYR A 552 -0.22 23.61 3.55
N GLN A 553 -0.80 24.35 4.49
CA GLN A 553 -1.85 23.86 5.39
C GLN A 553 -3.02 23.23 4.61
N LYS A 554 -3.46 23.87 3.52
CA LYS A 554 -4.53 23.35 2.67
C LYS A 554 -4.13 22.13 1.84
N ALA A 555 -2.87 22.02 1.41
CA ALA A 555 -2.38 20.84 0.69
C ALA A 555 -2.31 19.61 1.62
N ILE A 556 -1.76 19.79 2.82
CA ILE A 556 -1.64 18.75 3.85
C ILE A 556 -3.03 18.31 4.35
N ALA A 557 -3.92 19.25 4.68
CA ALA A 557 -5.27 18.94 5.15
C ALA A 557 -6.10 18.19 4.09
N LYS A 558 -6.06 18.64 2.82
CA LYS A 558 -6.77 17.95 1.74
C LYS A 558 -6.19 16.56 1.44
N TYR A 559 -4.89 16.34 1.65
CA TYR A 559 -4.27 15.05 1.47
C TYR A 559 -4.79 14.01 2.49
N PHE A 560 -4.81 14.37 3.78
CA PHE A 560 -5.38 13.48 4.80
C PHE A 560 -6.89 13.32 4.65
N GLU A 561 -7.62 14.36 4.23
CA GLU A 561 -9.04 14.28 3.87
C GLU A 561 -9.30 13.26 2.74
N SER A 562 -8.47 13.23 1.69
CA SER A 562 -8.52 12.20 0.63
C SER A 562 -7.96 10.82 1.03
N ARG A 563 -7.45 10.67 2.26
CA ARG A 563 -6.92 9.42 2.85
C ARG A 563 -7.78 8.96 4.04
N GLY A 564 -9.10 9.08 3.90
CA GLY A 564 -10.06 8.65 4.90
C GLY A 564 -10.12 9.54 6.15
N LYS A 565 -9.41 10.67 6.19
CA LYS A 565 -9.43 11.64 7.31
C LYS A 565 -9.00 11.03 8.66
N ASN A 566 -8.21 9.95 8.62
CA ASN A 566 -7.72 9.24 9.81
C ASN A 566 -6.71 10.03 10.65
N THR A 567 -6.12 11.08 10.06
CA THR A 567 -5.05 11.89 10.65
C THR A 567 -5.45 13.35 10.71
N MET A 568 -5.38 13.95 11.91
CA MET A 568 -5.64 15.37 12.15
C MET A 568 -4.34 16.18 12.10
N PRO A 569 -4.19 17.13 11.16
CA PRO A 569 -2.98 17.94 11.07
C PRO A 569 -3.03 19.19 11.99
N GLU A 570 -2.03 19.32 12.86
CA GLU A 570 -1.75 20.53 13.67
C GLU A 570 -0.54 21.27 13.09
N PHE A 571 -0.51 22.60 13.15
CA PHE A 571 0.56 23.43 12.54
C PHE A 571 1.15 24.42 13.56
N ILE A 572 2.41 24.23 13.94
CA ILE A 572 3.10 25.06 14.93
C ILE A 572 4.18 25.90 14.25
N THR A 573 4.03 27.22 14.30
CA THR A 573 4.93 28.14 13.60
C THR A 573 6.03 28.64 14.52
N LEU A 574 7.29 28.36 14.18
CA LEU A 574 8.46 28.88 14.91
C LEU A 574 8.97 30.20 14.31
N SER A 575 9.42 31.12 15.16
CA SER A 575 10.08 32.37 14.77
C SER A 575 11.46 32.12 14.13
N SER A 576 12.16 31.11 14.64
CA SER A 576 13.51 30.70 14.27
C SER A 576 13.62 29.17 14.33
N MET A 577 14.55 28.61 13.55
CA MET A 577 14.78 27.16 13.41
C MET A 577 16.11 26.74 14.04
N ASP A 578 16.51 27.43 15.11
CA ASP A 578 17.69 27.10 15.92
C ASP A 578 17.43 25.92 16.86
N VAL A 579 18.51 25.31 17.36
CA VAL A 579 18.46 24.15 18.26
C VAL A 579 17.53 24.36 19.47
N GLU A 580 17.60 25.51 20.15
CA GLU A 580 16.84 25.74 21.37
C GLU A 580 15.34 25.93 21.08
N SER A 581 15.00 26.69 20.03
CA SER A 581 13.61 26.91 19.62
C SER A 581 12.94 25.63 19.14
N ILE A 582 13.66 24.77 18.41
CA ILE A 582 13.17 23.45 18.00
C ILE A 582 13.06 22.53 19.22
N PHE A 583 14.09 22.45 20.06
CA PHE A 583 14.13 21.58 21.24
C PHE A 583 13.00 21.90 22.23
N ALA A 584 12.79 23.19 22.57
CA ALA A 584 11.76 23.61 23.50
C ALA A 584 10.34 23.30 22.98
N CYS A 585 10.10 23.50 21.67
CA CYS A 585 8.81 23.18 21.06
C CYS A 585 8.56 21.66 21.00
N LEU A 586 9.59 20.85 20.67
CA LEU A 586 9.48 19.40 20.70
C LEU A 586 9.25 18.86 22.12
N GLU A 587 9.91 19.43 23.13
CA GLU A 587 9.67 19.08 24.54
C GLU A 587 8.25 19.43 24.99
N GLU A 588 7.73 20.60 24.60
CA GLU A 588 6.33 20.99 24.87
C GLU A 588 5.34 19.97 24.29
N GLN A 589 5.52 19.55 23.03
CA GLN A 589 4.62 18.57 22.42
C GLN A 589 4.76 17.17 23.05
N LEU A 590 5.97 16.78 23.48
CA LEU A 590 6.19 15.54 24.23
C LEU A 590 5.53 15.53 25.62
N ILE A 591 5.43 16.69 26.26
CA ILE A 591 4.69 16.84 27.53
C ILE A 591 3.18 16.83 27.27
N LYS A 592 2.71 17.48 26.20
CA LYS A 592 1.29 17.56 25.79
C LYS A 592 0.69 16.21 25.37
N TYR A 593 1.45 15.36 24.67
CA TYR A 593 0.95 14.09 24.10
C TYR A 593 1.54 12.82 24.73
N GLY A 594 2.46 12.94 25.69
CA GLY A 594 3.10 11.79 26.35
C GLY A 594 4.38 11.31 25.65
N HIS A 595 5.36 10.90 26.45
CA HIS A 595 6.72 10.62 25.97
C HIS A 595 6.88 9.33 25.16
N HIS A 596 5.93 8.39 25.24
CA HIS A 596 6.05 7.04 24.65
C HIS A 596 5.27 6.88 23.32
N ASP A 597 4.33 7.79 23.04
CA ASP A 597 3.36 7.66 21.94
C ASP A 597 3.68 8.55 20.74
N ILE A 598 4.86 9.17 20.75
CA ILE A 598 5.37 10.06 19.72
C ILE A 598 6.41 9.38 18.84
N VAL A 599 6.21 9.51 17.52
CA VAL A 599 7.22 9.28 16.48
C VAL A 599 7.65 10.63 15.91
N ILE A 600 8.96 10.87 15.76
CA ILE A 600 9.50 12.05 15.11
C ILE A 600 9.92 11.69 13.68
N ASN A 601 9.31 12.36 12.69
CA ASN A 601 9.62 12.25 11.27
C ASN A 601 10.85 13.13 10.93
N CYS A 602 12.01 12.49 10.86
CA CYS A 602 13.28 13.07 10.43
C CYS A 602 13.30 13.21 8.90
N VAL A 603 12.57 14.20 8.38
CA VAL A 603 12.51 14.50 6.94
C VAL A 603 13.93 14.74 6.36
N PRO A 604 14.25 14.22 5.15
CA PRO A 604 15.54 14.46 4.51
C PRO A 604 15.90 15.94 4.35
N ASN A 605 17.20 16.22 4.26
CA ASN A 605 17.78 17.56 4.00
C ASN A 605 17.38 18.67 5.01
N ARG A 606 16.96 18.30 6.23
CA ARG A 606 16.84 19.22 7.36
C ARG A 606 18.21 19.78 7.76
N GLY A 607 18.25 21.07 8.12
CA GLY A 607 19.44 21.70 8.66
C GLY A 607 19.92 21.04 9.97
N TYR A 608 21.22 21.15 10.23
CA TYR A 608 21.93 20.56 11.38
C TYR A 608 21.25 20.81 12.74
N ASP A 609 20.66 21.98 12.94
CA ASP A 609 19.93 22.37 14.16
C ASP A 609 18.80 21.41 14.54
N ALA A 610 18.07 20.89 13.54
CA ALA A 610 16.98 19.95 13.73
C ALA A 610 17.49 18.59 14.23
N ALA A 611 18.59 18.10 13.67
CA ALA A 611 19.22 16.85 14.09
C ALA A 611 19.80 16.96 15.51
N LEU A 612 20.44 18.10 15.86
CA LEU A 612 20.91 18.37 17.22
C LEU A 612 19.76 18.44 18.24
N ALA A 613 18.68 19.13 17.91
CA ALA A 613 17.53 19.24 18.79
C ALA A 613 16.90 17.87 19.08
N ILE A 614 16.70 17.04 18.05
CA ILE A 614 16.19 15.67 18.21
C ILE A 614 17.19 14.79 18.99
N GLY A 615 18.50 14.92 18.73
CA GLY A 615 19.55 14.19 19.47
C GLY A 615 19.52 14.47 20.98
N ARG A 616 19.55 15.75 21.39
CA ARG A 616 19.40 16.17 22.80
C ARG A 616 18.12 15.65 23.44
N LEU A 617 17.03 15.58 22.67
CA LEU A 617 15.73 15.12 23.14
C LEU A 617 15.74 13.60 23.39
N MET A 618 16.36 12.84 22.49
CA MET A 618 16.58 11.39 22.65
C MET A 618 17.53 11.06 23.81
N GLU A 619 18.55 11.90 24.07
CA GLU A 619 19.41 11.80 25.25
C GLU A 619 18.65 12.07 26.56
N LYS A 620 17.72 13.04 26.54
CA LYS A 620 16.88 13.41 27.70
C LYS A 620 15.77 12.40 28.00
N TYR A 621 15.23 11.73 26.99
CA TYR A 621 14.13 10.75 27.10
C TYR A 621 14.51 9.40 26.46
N PRO A 622 15.57 8.72 26.95
CA PRO A 622 16.13 7.54 26.31
C PRO A 622 15.13 6.38 26.27
N GLY A 623 14.96 5.78 25.09
CA GLY A 623 14.04 4.66 24.86
C GLY A 623 12.56 5.03 24.71
N ASN A 624 12.17 6.27 25.06
CA ASN A 624 10.77 6.72 24.97
C ASN A 624 10.45 7.27 23.57
N ILE A 625 11.35 8.12 23.04
CA ILE A 625 11.16 8.80 21.75
C ILE A 625 11.63 7.93 20.58
N ASN A 626 10.82 7.88 19.52
CA ASN A 626 11.10 7.11 18.32
C ASN A 626 11.33 8.04 17.12
N ALA A 627 12.60 8.27 16.75
CA ALA A 627 12.98 9.09 15.60
C ALA A 627 13.18 8.21 14.36
N VAL A 628 12.45 8.49 13.27
CA VAL A 628 12.45 7.69 12.04
C VAL A 628 12.49 8.56 10.79
N GLN A 629 12.95 8.00 9.67
CA GLN A 629 12.93 8.63 8.35
C GLN A 629 12.43 7.62 7.32
N TYR A 630 11.62 8.06 6.36
CA TYR A 630 11.31 7.25 5.19
C TYR A 630 12.36 7.45 4.10
N LEU A 631 12.89 6.35 3.55
CA LEU A 631 13.80 6.34 2.41
C LEU A 631 13.22 5.44 1.32
N GLN A 632 13.03 5.98 0.12
CA GLN A 632 12.35 5.33 -1.01
C GLN A 632 12.86 3.90 -1.31
N ASN A 633 14.18 3.67 -1.18
CA ASN A 633 14.81 2.38 -1.49
C ASN A 633 15.04 1.49 -0.24
N LYS A 634 14.55 1.88 0.95
CA LYS A 634 14.81 1.19 2.23
C LYS A 634 13.61 1.15 3.21
N GLY A 635 12.45 1.70 2.84
CA GLY A 635 11.29 1.79 3.73
C GLY A 635 11.54 2.74 4.91
N ILE A 636 11.02 2.39 6.08
CA ILE A 636 11.22 3.16 7.32
C ILE A 636 12.58 2.80 7.96
N VAL A 637 13.40 3.82 8.22
CA VAL A 637 14.68 3.71 8.94
C VAL A 637 14.57 4.39 10.30
N SER A 638 14.78 3.63 11.38
CA SER A 638 14.78 4.15 12.75
C SER A 638 16.19 4.53 13.24
N PHE A 639 16.30 5.74 13.79
CA PHE A 639 17.49 6.24 14.48
C PHE A 639 17.48 5.92 15.98
N SER A 640 16.32 5.64 16.58
CA SER A 640 16.18 5.28 18.00
C SER A 640 16.75 3.90 18.35
N THR A 641 16.67 3.53 19.64
CA THR A 641 17.20 2.26 20.18
C THR A 641 16.53 1.04 19.54
N ASP A 642 15.19 1.04 19.43
CA ASP A 642 14.50 0.09 18.54
C ASP A 642 14.79 0.47 17.08
N LYS A 643 15.54 -0.37 16.39
CA LYS A 643 15.87 -0.18 14.97
C LYS A 643 14.75 -0.59 14.02
N ASN A 644 13.68 -1.21 14.53
CA ASN A 644 12.60 -1.83 13.76
C ASN A 644 11.23 -1.13 13.94
N VAL A 645 11.21 0.11 14.45
CA VAL A 645 10.02 0.96 14.49
C VAL A 645 9.44 1.10 13.07
N GLY A 646 8.18 0.74 12.88
CA GLY A 646 7.48 0.79 11.60
C GLY A 646 7.71 -0.40 10.65
N VAL A 647 8.42 -1.46 11.05
CA VAL A 647 8.55 -2.67 10.20
C VAL A 647 7.17 -3.26 9.86
N GLY A 648 6.98 -3.61 8.58
CA GLY A 648 5.69 -4.03 8.00
C GLY A 648 4.94 -2.88 7.32
N LEU A 649 5.30 -1.62 7.60
CA LEU A 649 4.70 -0.42 7.00
C LEU A 649 5.58 0.11 5.87
N ASP A 650 5.77 -0.69 4.82
CA ASP A 650 6.69 -0.35 3.72
C ASP A 650 5.99 0.21 2.47
N ASN A 651 4.66 0.01 2.32
CA ASN A 651 3.90 0.35 1.12
C ASN A 651 2.83 1.45 1.34
N ARG A 652 3.04 2.64 0.76
CA ARG A 652 1.98 3.59 0.39
C ARG A 652 2.28 4.18 -0.98
N ASN A 653 1.33 4.07 -1.90
CA ASN A 653 1.43 4.72 -3.20
C ASN A 653 0.77 6.10 -3.09
N PHE A 654 1.46 7.16 -3.50
CA PHE A 654 0.78 8.38 -3.88
C PHE A 654 -0.05 8.13 -5.15
N SER A 655 -0.96 9.04 -5.44
CA SER A 655 -1.38 9.30 -6.81
C SER A 655 -0.80 10.63 -7.26
N LEU A 656 -0.50 10.73 -8.55
CA LEU A 656 -0.02 11.94 -9.22
C LEU A 656 -0.78 13.21 -8.80
N ALA A 657 -2.11 13.11 -8.62
CA ALA A 657 -2.94 14.20 -8.12
C ALA A 657 -2.56 14.64 -6.68
N GLU A 658 -2.41 13.70 -5.76
CA GLU A 658 -1.94 13.95 -4.38
C GLU A 658 -0.51 14.51 -4.38
N TYR A 659 0.40 13.95 -5.18
CA TYR A 659 1.78 14.43 -5.31
C TYR A 659 1.84 15.88 -5.81
N ILE A 660 1.11 16.19 -6.89
CA ILE A 660 1.00 17.56 -7.45
C ILE A 660 0.40 18.52 -6.42
N GLN A 661 -0.64 18.11 -5.67
CA GLN A 661 -1.23 18.94 -4.62
C GLN A 661 -0.26 19.23 -3.48
N LEU A 662 0.50 18.23 -3.03
CA LEU A 662 1.52 18.38 -1.96
C LEU A 662 2.63 19.32 -2.41
N MET A 663 3.22 19.09 -3.59
CA MET A 663 4.19 20.01 -4.23
C MET A 663 3.61 21.42 -4.49
N GLY A 664 2.29 21.59 -4.35
CA GLY A 664 1.62 22.88 -4.45
C GLY A 664 1.36 23.33 -5.89
N GLY A 665 1.32 22.39 -6.83
CA GLY A 665 0.53 22.58 -8.04
C GLY A 665 -0.95 22.75 -7.67
N ARG A 666 -1.76 23.21 -8.63
CA ARG A 666 -3.20 23.26 -8.47
C ARG A 666 -3.79 22.02 -9.15
N ILE A 667 -4.54 21.19 -8.42
CA ILE A 667 -5.57 20.34 -9.06
C ILE A 667 -6.81 21.19 -9.39
N ALA A 668 -6.60 22.37 -9.97
CA ALA A 668 -7.46 22.81 -11.04
C ALA A 668 -6.74 22.29 -12.28
N ASN A 669 -7.26 21.25 -12.93
CA ASN A 669 -6.77 20.88 -14.25
C ASN A 669 -6.92 22.13 -15.12
N GLU A 670 -5.81 22.79 -15.47
CA GLU A 670 -5.84 24.13 -16.07
C GLU A 670 -6.48 24.10 -17.48
N TYR A 671 -6.68 22.91 -18.04
CA TYR A 671 -7.37 22.65 -19.30
C TYR A 671 -8.85 22.24 -19.14
N ALA A 672 -9.28 21.73 -17.98
CA ALA A 672 -10.67 21.28 -17.74
C ALA A 672 -11.71 22.42 -17.75
N GLY A 673 -11.29 23.64 -17.45
CA GLY A 673 -12.11 24.85 -17.57
C GLY A 673 -11.83 25.66 -18.83
N LEU A 674 -11.10 25.10 -19.79
CA LEU A 674 -10.54 25.83 -20.93
C LEU A 674 -11.20 25.45 -22.26
N TYR A 675 -11.37 24.14 -22.52
CA TYR A 675 -12.04 23.60 -23.71
C TYR A 675 -12.77 22.29 -23.41
N ASP A 676 -13.98 22.11 -23.94
CA ASP A 676 -14.61 20.79 -24.01
C ASP A 676 -14.02 19.91 -25.13
N SER A 677 -14.43 18.63 -25.22
CA SER A 677 -13.91 17.69 -26.24
C SER A 677 -14.19 18.13 -27.69
N SER A 678 -15.28 18.86 -27.95
CA SER A 678 -15.60 19.41 -29.27
C SER A 678 -14.76 20.65 -29.60
N GLU A 679 -14.43 21.46 -28.59
CA GLU A 679 -13.49 22.57 -28.70
C GLU A 679 -12.05 22.10 -28.88
N TYR A 680 -11.66 20.99 -28.25
CA TYR A 680 -10.37 20.31 -28.49
C TYR A 680 -10.26 19.81 -29.93
N GLU A 681 -11.26 19.08 -30.44
CA GLU A 681 -11.30 18.66 -31.85
C GLU A 681 -11.27 19.86 -32.81
N SER A 682 -11.94 20.97 -32.45
CA SER A 682 -11.85 22.22 -33.19
C SER A 682 -10.42 22.80 -33.22
N ILE A 683 -9.69 22.79 -32.11
CA ILE A 683 -8.28 23.23 -32.03
C ILE A 683 -7.36 22.29 -32.81
N MET A 684 -7.53 20.96 -32.67
CA MET A 684 -6.73 19.98 -33.41
C MET A 684 -6.97 20.07 -34.92
N ALA A 685 -8.21 20.27 -35.36
CA ALA A 685 -8.53 20.51 -36.77
C ALA A 685 -7.93 21.83 -37.29
N LEU A 686 -7.91 22.89 -36.47
CA LEU A 686 -7.26 24.17 -36.80
C LEU A 686 -5.73 24.00 -36.91
N PHE A 687 -5.10 23.27 -35.99
CA PHE A 687 -3.68 22.96 -36.01
C PHE A 687 -3.30 22.17 -37.27
N LYS A 688 -4.02 21.07 -37.57
CA LYS A 688 -3.81 20.25 -38.78
C LYS A 688 -3.96 21.07 -40.08
N LYS A 689 -4.85 22.07 -40.10
CA LYS A 689 -5.07 22.96 -41.27
C LYS A 689 -3.95 23.99 -41.51
N TYR A 690 -3.19 24.39 -40.49
CA TYR A 690 -2.28 25.55 -40.58
C TYR A 690 -0.83 25.31 -40.11
N CYS A 691 -0.51 24.17 -39.49
CA CYS A 691 0.85 23.88 -39.01
C CYS A 691 1.77 23.30 -40.09
N GLU A 692 1.25 22.74 -41.17
CA GLU A 692 2.05 22.29 -42.32
C GLU A 692 2.66 23.49 -43.08
N PRO A 693 3.94 23.43 -43.52
CA PRO A 693 4.55 24.52 -44.27
C PRO A 693 3.86 24.70 -45.64
N THR A 694 3.24 25.86 -45.85
CA THR A 694 2.61 26.18 -47.14
C THR A 694 3.69 26.53 -48.16
N HIS A 695 3.88 25.68 -49.17
CA HIS A 695 4.85 25.91 -50.25
C HIS A 695 4.39 27.03 -51.20
N LEU A 696 4.93 28.22 -51.03
CA LEU A 696 4.62 29.38 -51.87
C LEU A 696 5.63 29.53 -53.02
N LYS A 697 5.11 29.72 -54.23
CA LYS A 697 5.92 30.05 -55.41
C LYS A 697 6.20 31.54 -55.42
N CYS A 698 7.46 31.92 -55.22
CA CYS A 698 7.91 33.28 -55.44
C CYS A 698 7.65 33.70 -56.90
N ALA A 699 7.30 34.97 -57.12
CA ALA A 699 6.91 35.50 -58.45
C ALA A 699 7.99 35.32 -59.55
N ASN A 700 9.23 35.04 -59.14
CA ASN A 700 10.41 34.94 -60.01
C ASN A 700 10.72 33.49 -60.44
N GLY A 701 9.87 32.51 -60.08
CA GLY A 701 9.93 31.14 -60.61
C GLY A 701 11.06 30.22 -60.11
N LYS A 702 11.86 30.65 -59.11
CA LYS A 702 12.87 29.81 -58.44
C LYS A 702 12.76 29.93 -56.92
N ALA A 703 13.06 28.83 -56.24
CA ALA A 703 12.83 28.54 -54.82
C ALA A 703 11.35 28.62 -54.38
N SER A 704 10.86 27.58 -53.72
CA SER A 704 9.59 27.62 -52.99
C SER A 704 9.87 28.07 -51.56
N GLY A 705 9.36 29.23 -51.15
CA GLY A 705 9.38 29.62 -49.75
C GLY A 705 8.40 28.76 -48.96
N SER A 706 8.88 28.03 -47.97
CA SER A 706 8.06 27.26 -47.03
C SER A 706 7.52 28.19 -45.93
N PHE A 707 6.29 28.68 -46.09
CA PHE A 707 5.66 29.57 -45.12
C PHE A 707 5.00 28.75 -44.00
N ASN A 708 5.54 28.83 -42.78
CA ASN A 708 4.86 28.31 -41.60
C ASN A 708 3.93 29.39 -41.01
N THR A 709 2.61 29.19 -41.20
CA THR A 709 1.58 30.12 -40.72
C THR A 709 1.67 30.35 -39.22
N TRP A 710 1.91 29.29 -38.45
CA TRP A 710 1.92 29.38 -36.99
C TRP A 710 3.06 30.25 -36.44
N ALA A 711 4.29 30.03 -36.90
CA ALA A 711 5.45 30.84 -36.50
C ALA A 711 5.23 32.34 -36.78
N ALA A 712 4.61 32.68 -37.91
CA ALA A 712 4.28 34.06 -38.27
C ALA A 712 3.15 34.65 -37.40
N VAL A 713 2.12 33.87 -37.09
CA VAL A 713 0.95 34.31 -36.30
C VAL A 713 1.27 34.45 -34.81
N THR A 714 1.99 33.50 -34.19
CA THR A 714 2.40 33.66 -32.78
C THR A 714 3.41 34.81 -32.62
N LYS A 715 4.27 35.05 -33.61
CA LYS A 715 5.13 36.25 -33.65
C LYS A 715 4.28 37.53 -33.65
N PHE A 716 3.29 37.64 -34.52
CA PHE A 716 2.32 38.75 -34.56
C PHE A 716 1.60 38.97 -33.21
N PHE A 717 1.02 37.93 -32.60
CA PHE A 717 0.36 38.05 -31.29
C PHE A 717 1.33 38.43 -30.15
N SER A 718 2.58 37.97 -30.20
CA SER A 718 3.61 38.32 -29.21
C SER A 718 4.13 39.76 -29.35
N GLN A 719 4.11 40.33 -30.55
CA GLN A 719 4.51 41.72 -30.83
C GLN A 719 3.41 42.72 -30.42
N SER A 720 2.15 42.39 -30.67
CA SER A 720 0.97 43.25 -30.37
C SER A 720 0.73 43.50 -28.87
N ALA A 721 1.52 42.89 -27.98
CA ALA A 721 1.30 42.89 -26.54
C ALA A 721 2.52 43.40 -25.74
N LYS A 722 3.31 44.30 -26.34
CA LYS A 722 4.44 44.99 -25.71
C LYS A 722 4.16 46.49 -25.54
N ASP A 723 3.54 46.83 -24.43
CA ASP A 723 3.76 48.12 -23.77
C ASP A 723 4.29 47.84 -22.34
N THR A 724 5.00 48.79 -21.75
CA THR A 724 6.15 48.52 -20.89
C THR A 724 5.87 48.50 -19.38
N ASN A 725 6.43 47.50 -18.66
CA ASN A 725 7.33 47.68 -17.50
C ASN A 725 7.71 46.35 -16.77
N TYR A 726 9.03 46.12 -16.60
CA TYR A 726 9.77 45.26 -15.63
C TYR A 726 9.59 43.72 -15.52
N GLY A 727 10.74 43.03 -15.31
CA GLY A 727 10.91 41.62 -14.91
C GLY A 727 11.17 41.43 -13.39
N ASP A 728 11.82 40.38 -12.87
CA ASP A 728 12.65 39.30 -13.48
C ASP A 728 12.60 37.97 -12.68
N GLY A 729 13.19 36.89 -13.22
CA GLY A 729 13.53 35.62 -12.54
C GLY A 729 12.56 34.44 -12.81
N ILE A 730 12.96 33.15 -12.84
CA ILE A 730 14.27 32.45 -12.76
C ILE A 730 14.23 31.22 -13.73
N LYS A 731 15.36 30.54 -14.00
CA LYS A 731 15.51 29.26 -14.74
C LYS A 731 14.63 28.13 -14.14
N GLN A 732 14.40 26.95 -14.77
CA GLN A 732 15.33 25.83 -15.06
C GLN A 732 14.51 24.76 -15.89
N GLU A 733 14.94 23.89 -16.86
CA GLU A 733 17.02 22.04 -17.61
C GLU A 733 16.96 20.39 -17.59
N LEU A 734 16.85 19.70 -18.77
CA LEU A 734 17.49 18.39 -19.20
C LEU A 734 16.97 16.90 -18.97
N GLU A 735 16.76 16.16 -20.10
CA GLU A 735 17.35 14.93 -20.79
C GLU A 735 17.94 13.60 -20.11
N GLY A 736 18.15 12.52 -20.92
CA GLY A 736 18.75 11.14 -20.68
C GLY A 736 18.59 10.16 -21.92
N ASP A 737 19.21 8.96 -22.22
CA ASP A 737 20.33 8.07 -21.73
C ASP A 737 21.22 7.40 -22.88
N GLU A 738 22.58 7.37 -22.78
CA GLU A 738 23.79 6.82 -23.55
C GLU A 738 24.12 6.89 -25.13
N LEU A 739 25.37 7.34 -25.52
CA LEU A 739 26.14 7.30 -26.85
C LEU A 739 27.66 7.76 -26.72
N HIS A 740 28.49 7.96 -27.80
CA HIS A 740 29.93 8.45 -27.72
C HIS A 740 30.48 9.26 -28.95
N TYR A 741 31.27 10.33 -28.73
CA TYR A 741 31.78 11.34 -29.70
C TYR A 741 33.28 11.69 -29.52
N THR A 742 34.01 11.92 -30.61
CA THR A 742 35.38 12.50 -30.63
C THR A 742 35.51 13.51 -31.77
N GLY A 743 36.19 14.65 -31.58
CA GLY A 743 36.36 15.68 -32.63
C GLY A 743 37.35 16.81 -32.32
N SER A 744 37.62 17.70 -33.30
CA SER A 744 38.63 18.78 -33.22
C SER A 744 38.16 20.11 -33.80
N PHE A 745 38.39 21.21 -33.08
CA PHE A 745 37.87 22.55 -33.39
C PHE A 745 38.96 23.63 -33.41
N PRO A 746 38.91 24.61 -34.35
CA PRO A 746 39.72 25.82 -34.27
C PRO A 746 39.36 26.65 -33.03
N GLU A 747 40.37 27.10 -32.26
CA GLU A 747 40.17 27.76 -30.96
C GLU A 747 39.22 28.97 -31.02
N ALA A 748 39.29 29.77 -32.08
CA ALA A 748 38.43 30.94 -32.25
C ALA A 748 36.94 30.58 -32.37
N ILE A 749 36.60 29.46 -33.02
CA ILE A 749 35.22 28.97 -33.10
C ILE A 749 34.82 28.36 -31.76
N PHE A 750 35.68 27.52 -31.19
CA PHE A 750 35.44 26.85 -29.90
C PHE A 750 35.17 27.84 -28.75
N ARG A 751 35.89 28.97 -28.70
CA ARG A 751 35.64 30.06 -27.75
C ARG A 751 34.40 30.88 -28.10
N ASN A 752 34.30 31.40 -29.33
CA ASN A 752 33.25 32.37 -29.67
C ASN A 752 31.84 31.76 -29.76
N SER A 753 31.74 30.46 -30.06
CA SER A 753 30.49 29.69 -29.98
C SER A 753 30.30 28.99 -28.63
N MET A 754 31.09 29.33 -27.60
CA MET A 754 31.01 28.80 -26.22
C MET A 754 31.11 27.26 -26.11
N ILE A 755 31.63 26.57 -27.12
CA ILE A 755 31.57 25.10 -27.24
C ILE A 755 32.23 24.42 -26.04
N GLY A 756 33.37 24.94 -25.56
CA GLY A 756 34.03 24.43 -24.36
C GLY A 756 33.16 24.53 -23.11
N ASN A 757 32.59 25.71 -22.84
CA ASN A 757 31.69 25.91 -21.70
C ASN A 757 30.44 25.03 -21.79
N VAL A 758 29.89 24.84 -22.98
CA VAL A 758 28.71 23.98 -23.22
C VAL A 758 29.05 22.51 -22.98
N LEU A 759 30.18 22.01 -23.46
CA LEU A 759 30.60 20.62 -23.21
C LEU A 759 30.97 20.39 -21.75
N GLU A 760 31.70 21.32 -21.12
CA GLU A 760 32.03 21.27 -19.70
C GLU A 760 30.75 21.23 -18.84
N GLN A 761 29.72 22.02 -19.18
CA GLN A 761 28.40 21.98 -18.53
C GLN A 761 27.63 20.68 -18.82
N LEU A 762 27.59 20.21 -20.06
CA LEU A 762 26.91 18.95 -20.40
C LEU A 762 27.51 17.75 -19.65
N GLN A 763 28.81 17.80 -19.29
CA GLN A 763 29.41 16.78 -18.42
C GLN A 763 28.93 16.92 -16.97
N THR A 764 28.94 18.14 -16.42
CA THR A 764 28.39 18.41 -15.07
C THR A 764 26.91 18.06 -14.94
N TYR A 765 26.17 17.98 -16.06
CA TYR A 765 24.78 17.50 -16.11
C TYR A 765 24.63 16.05 -16.58
N HIS A 766 25.72 15.28 -16.69
CA HIS A 766 25.77 13.83 -16.98
C HIS A 766 25.11 13.38 -18.30
N ILE A 767 24.77 14.33 -19.18
CA ILE A 767 24.38 14.10 -20.59
C ILE A 767 25.59 13.68 -21.41
N ILE A 768 26.77 14.17 -21.04
CA ILE A 768 28.03 13.61 -21.52
C ILE A 768 28.84 13.12 -20.31
N ARG A 769 29.71 12.13 -20.53
CA ARG A 769 30.64 11.59 -19.54
C ARG A 769 32.01 11.42 -20.18
N ASP A 770 33.04 11.23 -19.36
CA ASP A 770 34.43 11.08 -19.78
C ASP A 770 34.90 12.18 -20.76
N TYR A 771 34.42 13.42 -20.58
CA TYR A 771 34.82 14.56 -21.38
C TYR A 771 36.26 14.98 -21.07
N GLU A 772 37.14 14.70 -22.03
CA GLU A 772 38.50 15.20 -22.08
C GLU A 772 38.64 16.34 -23.09
N ARG A 773 39.54 17.28 -22.79
CA ARG A 773 39.88 18.43 -23.64
C ARG A 773 41.39 18.62 -23.69
N ASN A 774 41.95 18.68 -24.90
CA ASN A 774 43.40 18.85 -25.09
C ASN A 774 43.69 19.97 -26.11
N ILE A 775 44.78 20.71 -25.90
CA ILE A 775 45.08 21.96 -26.64
C ILE A 775 46.45 21.84 -27.33
N ALA A 776 46.45 21.87 -28.66
CA ALA A 776 47.65 21.72 -29.48
C ALA A 776 47.77 22.87 -30.48
N GLY A 777 48.37 23.99 -30.04
CA GLY A 777 48.39 25.23 -30.81
C GLY A 777 46.99 25.83 -30.94
N ASN A 778 46.60 26.28 -32.13
CA ASN A 778 45.33 26.96 -32.37
C ASN A 778 44.13 25.99 -32.56
N ILE A 779 44.29 24.71 -32.21
CA ILE A 779 43.27 23.66 -32.35
C ILE A 779 43.05 23.01 -30.97
N ILE A 780 41.79 22.81 -30.63
CA ILE A 780 41.33 22.17 -29.39
C ILE A 780 40.63 20.85 -29.79
N ALA A 781 41.14 19.73 -29.28
CA ALA A 781 40.52 18.42 -29.43
C ALA A 781 39.66 18.10 -28.20
N VAL A 782 38.55 17.39 -28.42
CA VAL A 782 37.62 16.93 -27.38
C VAL A 782 37.11 15.52 -27.66
N ASP A 783 36.90 14.74 -26.61
CA ASP A 783 36.39 13.36 -26.65
C ASP A 783 35.41 13.17 -25.48
N PHE A 784 34.30 12.44 -25.65
CA PHE A 784 33.29 12.20 -24.61
C PHE A 784 32.23 11.13 -24.98
N VAL A 785 31.77 10.37 -23.98
CA VAL A 785 30.47 9.65 -24.00
C VAL A 785 29.36 10.72 -24.07
N TYR A 786 28.34 10.62 -24.93
CA TYR A 786 27.17 11.53 -24.90
C TYR A 786 25.87 10.74 -24.80
N ILE A 787 24.75 11.29 -25.30
CA ILE A 787 23.50 10.58 -25.50
C ILE A 787 22.81 10.97 -26.81
N ASN A 788 22.10 12.10 -26.82
CA ASN A 788 21.13 12.40 -27.87
C ASN A 788 21.91 12.47 -29.20
N PRO A 789 21.62 11.62 -30.21
CA PRO A 789 22.35 11.56 -31.49
C PRO A 789 22.58 12.95 -32.11
N GLU A 790 21.62 13.85 -31.89
CA GLU A 790 21.61 15.23 -32.35
C GLU A 790 22.78 16.07 -31.80
N ILE A 791 23.30 15.79 -30.59
CA ILE A 791 24.47 16.48 -30.00
C ILE A 791 25.72 16.19 -30.82
N GLY A 792 26.02 14.91 -31.05
CA GLY A 792 27.16 14.51 -31.87
C GLY A 792 27.00 14.93 -33.34
N ASP A 793 25.79 14.88 -33.87
CA ASP A 793 25.49 15.31 -35.24
C ASP A 793 25.53 16.84 -35.42
N LEU A 794 25.27 17.62 -34.37
CA LEU A 794 25.45 19.08 -34.35
C LEU A 794 26.94 19.45 -34.31
N LEU A 795 27.71 18.81 -33.44
CA LEU A 795 29.13 19.12 -33.24
C LEU A 795 29.98 18.72 -34.45
N ARG A 796 29.67 17.60 -35.12
CA ARG A 796 30.27 17.25 -36.42
C ARG A 796 29.99 18.30 -37.52
N ARG A 797 28.89 19.07 -37.45
CA ARG A 797 28.63 20.20 -38.39
C ARG A 797 29.45 21.45 -38.07
N PHE A 798 29.73 21.71 -36.79
CA PHE A 798 30.67 22.75 -36.37
C PHE A 798 32.11 22.41 -36.78
N GLU A 799 32.54 21.16 -36.61
CA GLU A 799 33.85 20.65 -37.01
C GLU A 799 34.07 20.77 -38.54
N LEU A 800 33.06 20.39 -39.34
CA LEU A 800 33.09 20.54 -40.79
C LEU A 800 32.90 21.98 -41.29
N GLY A 801 32.61 22.94 -40.40
CA GLY A 801 32.39 24.36 -40.75
C GLY A 801 31.12 24.62 -41.58
N GLN A 802 30.11 23.73 -41.50
CA GLN A 802 28.92 23.75 -42.37
C GLN A 802 27.68 24.40 -41.72
N VAL A 803 27.87 25.22 -40.67
CA VAL A 803 26.78 25.87 -39.95
C VAL A 803 26.25 27.05 -40.76
N THR A 804 24.95 27.01 -41.13
CA THR A 804 24.30 28.15 -41.78
C THR A 804 23.79 29.17 -40.75
N GLU A 805 23.53 30.40 -41.19
CA GLU A 805 22.92 31.45 -40.35
C GLU A 805 21.56 31.00 -39.78
N GLU A 806 20.83 30.12 -40.49
CA GLU A 806 19.57 29.53 -40.05
C GLU A 806 19.75 28.47 -38.94
N ASP A 807 20.88 27.75 -38.92
CA ASP A 807 21.23 26.82 -37.83
C ASP A 807 21.68 27.55 -36.56
N GLN A 808 22.31 28.72 -36.71
CA GLN A 808 22.73 29.59 -35.60
C GLN A 808 21.55 30.13 -34.77
N TYR A 809 20.33 30.11 -35.34
CA TYR A 809 19.08 30.42 -34.62
C TYR A 809 18.37 29.21 -34.01
N LYS A 810 18.74 27.97 -34.34
CA LYS A 810 18.15 26.76 -33.75
C LYS A 810 18.66 26.52 -32.33
N SER A 811 19.95 26.73 -32.10
CA SER A 811 20.60 26.65 -30.78
C SER A 811 20.12 27.72 -29.79
N LEU A 812 19.52 28.82 -30.26
CA LEU A 812 18.97 29.90 -29.41
C LEU A 812 17.54 29.64 -28.88
N LYS A 813 17.03 28.40 -28.99
CA LYS A 813 15.73 28.01 -28.42
C LYS A 813 15.78 27.08 -27.20
N PHE A 814 16.97 26.82 -26.64
CA PHE A 814 17.14 26.07 -25.40
C PHE A 814 17.47 27.00 -24.20
N ILE A 815 16.55 27.90 -23.85
CA ILE A 815 16.65 28.76 -22.65
C ILE A 815 15.27 28.90 -22.00
N PRO A 816 15.07 28.49 -20.74
CA PRO A 816 13.88 28.86 -19.96
C PRO A 816 13.97 30.35 -19.59
N MET A 817 13.24 31.19 -20.32
CA MET A 817 13.11 32.62 -20.01
C MET A 817 12.22 32.83 -18.78
N ASN A 818 12.89 32.96 -17.62
CA ASN A 818 12.49 33.69 -16.43
C ASN A 818 11.18 34.50 -16.52
N GLY A 819 10.19 34.15 -15.70
CA GLY A 819 9.09 35.06 -15.32
C GLY A 819 7.92 35.11 -16.31
N GLY A 820 6.80 34.47 -15.95
CA GLY A 820 5.56 34.56 -16.72
C GLY A 820 5.04 36.00 -16.84
N LEU A 821 4.98 36.52 -18.06
CA LEU A 821 4.53 37.89 -18.36
C LEU A 821 3.15 38.18 -17.75
N LYS A 822 3.07 39.24 -16.93
CA LYS A 822 1.79 39.83 -16.49
C LYS A 822 1.01 40.30 -17.72
N VAL A 823 -0.30 40.05 -17.75
CA VAL A 823 -1.17 40.35 -18.90
C VAL A 823 -2.24 41.34 -18.48
N SER A 824 -2.42 42.42 -19.26
CA SER A 824 -3.20 43.60 -18.87
C SER A 824 -4.46 43.87 -19.72
N SER A 825 -4.59 43.29 -20.92
CA SER A 825 -5.75 43.50 -21.80
C SER A 825 -6.06 42.26 -22.64
N ARG A 826 -7.36 42.04 -22.94
CA ARG A 826 -7.89 41.05 -23.89
C ARG A 826 -8.11 41.61 -25.31
N LEU A 827 -7.93 42.92 -25.49
CA LEU A 827 -8.24 43.65 -26.71
C LEU A 827 -6.96 43.95 -27.52
N VAL A 828 -7.00 43.64 -28.82
CA VAL A 828 -5.97 43.97 -29.80
C VAL A 828 -6.50 45.05 -30.72
N GLN A 829 -5.75 46.14 -30.92
CA GLN A 829 -6.14 47.28 -31.75
C GLN A 829 -5.04 47.60 -32.76
N GLN A 830 -5.44 47.87 -34.00
CA GLN A 830 -4.60 48.35 -35.11
C GLN A 830 -3.27 47.58 -35.28
N ALA A 831 -3.28 46.27 -35.06
CA ALA A 831 -2.08 45.44 -35.19
C ALA A 831 -1.76 45.18 -36.68
N PRO A 832 -0.54 45.47 -37.18
CA PRO A 832 -0.18 45.31 -38.59
C PRO A 832 -0.10 43.84 -38.98
N ILE A 833 -0.83 43.42 -40.01
CA ILE A 833 -0.96 42.00 -40.38
C ILE A 833 0.27 41.46 -41.13
N ILE A 834 0.96 42.33 -41.86
CA ILE A 834 2.20 42.02 -42.58
C ILE A 834 3.41 42.68 -41.91
N SER A 835 4.50 41.92 -41.81
CA SER A 835 5.84 42.40 -41.51
C SER A 835 6.61 42.75 -42.79
N PRO A 836 7.62 43.65 -42.73
CA PRO A 836 8.48 43.93 -43.88
C PRO A 836 9.08 42.65 -44.48
N GLY A 837 8.87 42.44 -45.77
CA GLY A 837 9.28 41.23 -46.50
C GLY A 837 8.19 40.16 -46.68
N GLU A 838 7.03 40.28 -46.03
CA GLU A 838 5.90 39.36 -46.26
C GLU A 838 5.10 39.74 -47.53
N THR A 839 4.64 38.72 -48.26
CA THR A 839 3.88 38.90 -49.51
C THR A 839 2.36 38.86 -49.26
N GLU A 840 1.60 39.33 -50.25
CA GLU A 840 0.13 39.22 -50.30
C GLU A 840 -0.40 37.77 -50.12
N ALA A 841 0.41 36.75 -50.41
CA ALA A 841 0.05 35.36 -50.11
C ALA A 841 0.05 35.07 -48.60
N HIS A 842 1.04 35.58 -47.85
CA HIS A 842 1.08 35.45 -46.38
C HIS A 842 -0.09 36.20 -45.75
N ARG A 843 -0.39 37.41 -46.26
CA ARG A 843 -1.53 38.23 -45.84
C ARG A 843 -2.85 37.46 -45.97
N LYS A 844 -3.11 36.83 -47.11
CA LYS A 844 -4.31 36.00 -47.35
C LYS A 844 -4.41 34.81 -46.39
N VAL A 845 -3.30 34.11 -46.11
CA VAL A 845 -3.31 32.97 -45.17
C VAL A 845 -3.56 33.44 -43.73
N LYS A 846 -2.94 34.55 -43.29
CA LYS A 846 -3.21 35.16 -41.97
C LYS A 846 -4.66 35.65 -41.84
N MET A 847 -5.23 36.21 -42.90
CA MET A 847 -6.64 36.65 -42.91
C MET A 847 -7.60 35.48 -42.78
N ALA A 848 -7.40 34.41 -43.57
CA ALA A 848 -8.21 33.20 -43.48
C ALA A 848 -8.09 32.56 -42.08
N PHE A 849 -6.90 32.55 -41.48
CA PHE A 849 -6.69 32.05 -40.12
C PHE A 849 -7.47 32.87 -39.06
N LEU A 850 -7.42 34.21 -39.11
CA LEU A 850 -8.18 35.06 -38.18
C LEU A 850 -9.70 34.91 -38.36
N GLN A 851 -10.16 34.70 -39.60
CA GLN A 851 -11.56 34.41 -39.90
C GLN A 851 -11.99 33.04 -39.36
N ASP A 852 -11.16 32.00 -39.48
CA ASP A 852 -11.37 30.69 -38.84
C ASP A 852 -11.48 30.81 -37.30
N LEU A 853 -10.62 31.61 -36.66
CA LEU A 853 -10.71 31.87 -35.20
C LEU A 853 -12.01 32.58 -34.81
N GLN A 854 -12.48 33.53 -35.62
CA GLN A 854 -13.74 34.24 -35.37
C GLN A 854 -14.95 33.31 -35.55
N GLN A 855 -14.95 32.49 -36.61
CA GLN A 855 -16.02 31.52 -36.87
C GLN A 855 -16.12 30.48 -35.75
N ARG A 856 -14.97 30.04 -35.20
CA ARG A 856 -14.86 29.14 -34.04
C ARG A 856 -15.00 29.84 -32.68
N ARG A 857 -15.32 31.14 -32.67
CA ARG A 857 -15.54 31.99 -31.47
C ARG A 857 -14.34 32.14 -30.51
N TYR A 858 -13.11 31.85 -30.93
CA TYR A 858 -11.91 32.11 -30.11
C TYR A 858 -11.58 33.61 -30.04
N ILE A 859 -11.96 34.36 -31.07
CA ILE A 859 -11.91 35.84 -31.10
C ILE A 859 -13.26 36.44 -31.50
N GLU A 860 -13.49 37.67 -31.06
CA GLU A 860 -14.71 38.45 -31.27
C GLU A 860 -14.38 39.81 -31.89
N ASN A 861 -15.38 40.42 -32.54
CA ASN A 861 -15.30 41.80 -33.06
C ASN A 861 -14.10 42.06 -34.00
N LEU A 862 -13.75 41.08 -34.85
CA LEU A 862 -12.68 41.23 -35.84
C LEU A 862 -13.03 42.34 -36.85
N GLN A 863 -12.21 43.39 -36.84
CA GLN A 863 -12.20 44.49 -37.80
C GLN A 863 -10.92 44.43 -38.61
N ILE A 864 -11.03 44.67 -39.92
CA ILE A 864 -9.93 44.60 -40.88
C ILE A 864 -9.91 45.93 -41.63
N ASN A 865 -8.82 46.68 -41.51
CA ASN A 865 -8.60 47.90 -42.25
C ASN A 865 -7.74 47.57 -43.49
N SER A 866 -8.33 47.69 -44.67
CA SER A 866 -7.70 47.39 -45.96
C SER A 866 -6.64 48.41 -46.38
N ASP A 867 -6.68 49.61 -45.80
CA ASP A 867 -5.98 50.79 -46.33
C ASP A 867 -4.67 51.03 -45.56
N ASP A 868 -4.66 50.70 -44.25
CA ASP A 868 -3.49 50.72 -43.37
C ASP A 868 -2.90 49.32 -43.08
N ASP A 869 -3.49 48.25 -43.64
CA ASP A 869 -3.12 46.84 -43.40
C ASP A 869 -3.05 46.42 -41.91
N THR A 870 -4.02 46.90 -41.14
CA THR A 870 -4.15 46.62 -39.70
C THR A 870 -5.43 45.86 -39.34
N VAL A 871 -5.38 45.08 -38.26
CA VAL A 871 -6.53 44.37 -37.69
C VAL A 871 -6.77 44.71 -36.22
N SER A 872 -8.03 44.65 -35.79
CA SER A 872 -8.43 44.81 -34.39
C SER A 872 -9.43 43.70 -34.02
N PHE A 873 -9.35 43.14 -32.81
CA PHE A 873 -10.25 42.10 -32.32
C PHE A 873 -10.12 41.95 -30.80
N ALA A 874 -11.06 41.25 -30.15
CA ALA A 874 -10.94 40.84 -28.75
C ALA A 874 -10.80 39.31 -28.64
N PHE A 875 -9.99 38.81 -27.71
CA PHE A 875 -10.02 37.38 -27.36
C PHE A 875 -11.27 37.06 -26.52
N ARG A 876 -11.89 35.89 -26.76
CA ARG A 876 -13.07 35.38 -26.02
C ARG A 876 -12.89 35.44 -24.50
N ASP A 877 -11.70 35.11 -24.04
CA ASP A 877 -11.34 35.03 -22.63
C ASP A 877 -9.81 35.11 -22.44
N THR A 878 -9.36 35.17 -21.19
CA THR A 878 -7.95 35.34 -20.85
C THR A 878 -7.11 34.07 -21.09
N ALA A 879 -7.72 32.90 -21.13
CA ALA A 879 -7.04 31.61 -21.30
C ALA A 879 -6.87 31.27 -22.80
N THR A 880 -7.88 31.52 -23.62
CA THR A 880 -7.78 31.54 -25.09
C THR A 880 -6.69 32.51 -25.56
N MET A 881 -6.61 33.70 -24.96
CA MET A 881 -5.51 34.65 -25.21
C MET A 881 -4.13 34.07 -24.84
N ARG A 882 -3.99 33.39 -23.71
CA ARG A 882 -2.71 32.77 -23.30
C ARG A 882 -2.29 31.66 -24.26
N LEU A 883 -3.22 30.76 -24.60
CA LEU A 883 -3.01 29.67 -25.54
C LEU A 883 -2.45 30.18 -26.89
N MET A 884 -3.07 31.22 -27.45
CA MET A 884 -2.69 31.78 -28.75
C MET A 884 -1.39 32.62 -28.72
N LYS A 885 -1.01 33.16 -27.54
CA LYS A 885 0.13 34.09 -27.41
C LYS A 885 1.48 33.40 -27.15
N THR A 886 1.50 32.29 -26.42
CA THR A 886 2.75 31.61 -26.04
C THR A 886 3.19 30.63 -27.12
N GLN A 887 4.44 30.74 -27.59
CA GLN A 887 5.04 29.73 -28.47
C GLN A 887 5.27 28.45 -27.65
N GLY A 888 4.47 27.41 -27.90
CA GLY A 888 4.57 26.12 -27.20
C GLY A 888 3.20 25.56 -26.83
N LEU A 889 2.39 26.32 -26.06
CA LEU A 889 1.19 25.81 -25.39
C LEU A 889 0.17 25.05 -26.26
N ILE A 890 -0.06 25.44 -27.52
CA ILE A 890 -0.94 24.70 -28.43
C ILE A 890 -0.36 23.32 -28.79
N PHE A 891 0.95 23.25 -28.99
CA PHE A 891 1.65 22.01 -29.30
C PHE A 891 1.78 21.13 -28.05
N GLU A 892 2.11 21.72 -26.89
CA GLU A 892 2.13 21.02 -25.60
C GLU A 892 0.76 20.42 -25.25
N LEU A 893 -0.33 21.18 -25.44
CA LEU A 893 -1.70 20.70 -25.23
C LEU A 893 -2.03 19.51 -26.15
N ILE A 894 -1.68 19.61 -27.43
CA ILE A 894 -1.92 18.54 -28.41
C ILE A 894 -1.04 17.31 -28.11
N VAL A 895 0.24 17.48 -27.77
CA VAL A 895 1.16 16.38 -27.42
C VAL A 895 0.71 15.68 -26.12
N TYR A 896 0.32 16.44 -25.09
CA TYR A 896 -0.19 15.88 -23.83
C TYR A 896 -1.42 14.98 -24.07
N TYR A 897 -2.40 15.44 -24.86
CA TYR A 897 -3.58 14.65 -25.18
C TYR A 897 -3.26 13.44 -26.07
N LEU A 898 -2.39 13.61 -27.09
CA LEU A 898 -1.95 12.49 -27.95
C LEU A 898 -1.19 11.41 -27.17
N MET A 899 -0.31 11.76 -26.24
CA MET A 899 0.41 10.76 -25.42
C MET A 899 -0.55 10.03 -24.47
N ARG A 900 -1.46 10.77 -23.82
CA ARG A 900 -2.57 10.26 -23.00
C ARG A 900 -3.52 9.33 -23.77
N GLU A 901 -3.64 9.50 -25.09
CA GLU A 901 -4.46 8.67 -25.98
C GLU A 901 -3.68 7.51 -26.61
N SER A 902 -2.35 7.59 -26.67
CA SER A 902 -1.48 6.54 -27.24
C SER A 902 -1.48 5.22 -26.46
N GLY A 903 -1.87 5.25 -25.18
CA GLY A 903 -1.89 4.09 -24.27
C GLY A 903 -0.52 3.59 -23.81
N LYS A 904 0.56 3.93 -24.52
CA LYS A 904 1.96 3.50 -24.29
C LYS A 904 2.67 4.16 -23.11
N TYR A 905 2.00 5.11 -22.47
CA TYR A 905 2.44 5.75 -21.25
C TYR A 905 1.32 5.58 -20.22
N ASP A 906 1.67 5.22 -19.00
CA ASP A 906 0.79 5.43 -17.85
C ASP A 906 0.64 6.93 -17.57
N ASP A 907 -0.36 7.28 -16.76
CA ASP A 907 -0.52 8.62 -16.23
C ASP A 907 0.71 8.93 -15.34
N VAL A 908 1.61 9.79 -15.84
CA VAL A 908 3.06 9.65 -15.62
C VAL A 908 3.49 9.74 -14.14
N GLU A 909 3.85 8.61 -13.54
CA GLU A 909 4.39 8.54 -12.17
C GLU A 909 5.47 7.45 -12.00
N THR A 910 6.52 7.46 -12.83
CA THR A 910 7.73 6.61 -12.67
C THR A 910 8.99 7.43 -12.44
N GLY A 911 8.98 8.29 -11.42
CA GLY A 911 10.18 8.88 -10.80
C GLY A 911 10.97 9.94 -11.59
N VAL A 912 10.80 10.04 -12.91
CA VAL A 912 11.49 11.05 -13.74
C VAL A 912 10.96 12.45 -13.42
N LYS A 913 11.68 13.17 -12.55
CA LYS A 913 11.78 14.62 -12.69
C LYS A 913 12.77 14.92 -13.80
N ILE A 914 12.42 15.83 -14.71
CA ILE A 914 13.42 16.64 -15.40
C ILE A 914 13.92 17.65 -14.34
N ALA A 915 15.02 17.28 -13.68
CA ALA A 915 15.63 18.00 -12.56
C ALA A 915 17.10 18.34 -12.82
N TRP A 916 17.32 19.46 -13.51
CA TRP A 916 18.26 20.52 -13.14
C TRP A 916 18.80 20.34 -11.71
N ASP A 917 20.12 20.31 -11.60
CA ASP A 917 20.89 20.25 -10.35
C ASP A 917 20.63 19.00 -9.48
N SER A 918 21.18 17.85 -9.89
CA SER A 918 21.61 16.82 -8.90
C SER A 918 22.78 15.94 -9.38
N GLU A 919 24.00 16.47 -9.45
CA GLU A 919 25.26 15.76 -9.17
C GLU A 919 26.35 16.74 -8.70
N ASP A 920 26.10 17.34 -7.53
CA ASP A 920 27.17 17.88 -6.69
C ASP A 920 27.26 16.95 -5.48
N ILE A 921 28.33 16.14 -5.37
CA ILE A 921 28.55 15.33 -4.16
C ILE A 921 28.76 16.30 -3.01
N PRO A 922 27.92 16.30 -1.95
CA PRO A 922 28.04 17.28 -0.88
C PRO A 922 29.46 17.29 -0.31
N GLN A 923 30.04 18.48 -0.13
CA GLN A 923 31.46 18.61 0.28
C GLN A 923 31.77 17.85 1.58
N GLU A 924 30.79 17.70 2.47
CA GLU A 924 30.92 16.90 3.69
C GLU A 924 30.97 15.39 3.43
N GLN A 925 30.29 14.87 2.40
CA GLN A 925 30.40 13.47 2.01
C GLN A 925 31.79 13.16 1.42
N GLN A 926 32.33 14.03 0.57
CA GLN A 926 33.73 13.92 0.13
C GLN A 926 34.70 13.96 1.32
N LEU A 927 34.46 14.83 2.31
CA LEU A 927 35.27 14.94 3.52
C LEU A 927 35.21 13.67 4.39
N ILE A 928 34.03 13.06 4.53
CA ILE A 928 33.82 11.79 5.25
C ILE A 928 34.53 10.63 4.54
N GLU A 929 34.38 10.50 3.22
CA GLU A 929 35.07 9.46 2.44
C GLU A 929 36.61 9.63 2.45
N MET A 930 37.12 10.86 2.57
CA MET A 930 38.54 11.13 2.80
C MET A 930 39.03 10.78 4.21
N LEU A 931 38.15 10.78 5.21
CA LEU A 931 38.46 10.41 6.60
C LEU A 931 38.40 8.88 6.79
N ASP A 932 37.38 8.21 6.24
CA ASP A 932 37.25 6.74 6.31
C ASP A 932 38.42 6.00 5.65
N ARG A 933 39.00 6.56 4.58
CA ARG A 933 40.23 6.03 3.94
C ARG A 933 41.47 6.01 4.85
N LYS A 934 41.42 6.60 6.05
CA LYS A 934 42.49 6.53 7.08
C LYS A 934 42.21 5.53 8.20
N GLY A 935 41.01 4.93 8.24
CA GLY A 935 40.65 3.84 9.14
C GLY A 935 40.01 4.27 10.48
N PRO A 936 39.38 3.32 11.22
CA PRO A 936 38.41 3.65 12.28
C PRO A 936 38.98 4.40 13.49
N SER A 937 40.30 4.33 13.72
CA SER A 937 40.98 5.02 14.83
C SER A 937 41.19 6.53 14.60
N CYS A 938 40.80 7.06 13.44
CA CYS A 938 41.03 8.46 13.07
C CYS A 938 39.78 9.36 13.15
N PHE A 939 38.61 8.82 13.52
CA PHE A 939 37.38 9.60 13.58
C PHE A 939 37.30 10.44 14.87
N GLY A 940 37.33 11.77 14.74
CA GLY A 940 37.25 12.68 15.87
C GLY A 940 37.13 14.15 15.45
N TYR A 941 36.42 14.93 16.26
CA TYR A 941 36.09 16.35 16.02
C TYR A 941 37.31 17.22 15.64
N SER A 942 38.46 16.96 16.25
CA SER A 942 39.72 17.69 16.01
C SER A 942 40.35 17.44 14.63
N GLU A 943 40.19 16.25 14.03
CA GLU A 943 40.71 15.97 12.68
C GLU A 943 39.76 16.48 11.59
N TYR A 944 38.44 16.43 11.82
CA TYR A 944 37.45 17.08 10.94
C TYR A 944 37.71 18.59 10.81
N VAL A 945 37.97 19.27 11.94
CA VAL A 945 38.30 20.71 11.93
C VAL A 945 39.59 20.99 11.15
N LYS A 946 40.66 20.21 11.35
CA LYS A 946 41.92 20.36 10.56
C LYS A 946 41.71 20.16 9.06
N ALA A 947 40.95 19.13 8.67
CA ALA A 947 40.67 18.84 7.27
C ALA A 947 39.97 20.03 6.60
N ARG A 948 39.00 20.63 7.30
CA ARG A 948 38.26 21.82 6.86
C ARG A 948 39.13 23.09 6.79
N SER A 949 40.07 23.27 7.73
CA SER A 949 41.03 24.41 7.69
C SER A 949 41.95 24.41 6.47
N ASN A 950 42.35 23.24 5.96
CA ASN A 950 43.26 23.16 4.82
C ASN A 950 42.59 23.50 3.47
N GLN A 951 41.26 23.53 3.38
CA GLN A 951 40.53 23.92 2.16
C GLN A 951 40.37 25.44 2.00
N THR A 952 40.46 26.22 3.07
CA THR A 952 40.26 27.68 3.02
C THR A 952 41.45 28.49 2.49
N ASP A 953 42.65 27.89 2.43
CA ASP A 953 43.90 28.60 2.09
C ASP A 953 44.23 28.65 0.57
N HIS A 954 43.29 28.28 -0.31
CA HIS A 954 43.52 28.22 -1.77
C HIS A 954 42.60 29.09 -2.65
N HIS A 955 41.78 29.97 -2.05
CA HIS A 955 41.07 31.02 -2.79
C HIS A 955 41.22 32.41 -2.15
N TRP A 956 42.26 33.11 -2.60
CA TRP A 956 42.44 34.57 -2.60
C TRP A 956 42.92 35.00 -3.99
#